data_AF-A0A3A0GTN0-F1
#
_entry.id   AF-A0A3A0GTN0-F1
#
_cell.length_a   1.000
_cell.length_b   1.000
_cell.length_c   1.000
_cell.angle_alpha   90.00
_cell.angle_beta   90.00
_cell.angle_gamma   90.00
#
_symmetry.space_group_name_H-M   'P 1'
#
loop_
_entity.id
_entity.type
_entity.pdbx_description
1 polymer ?
#
loop_
_entity_poly.entity_id
_entity_poly.type
_entity_poly.pdbx_seq_one_letter_code
_entity_poly.pdbx_strand_id
1 'polypeptide(L)'
;MIDEGVTSDEGLISISHPLAADVGRQILDKGGNAIDAVIAMQLSLNVVEPFTSGIGGGGYLLYFDNKTKKVKAFDARETAPQNIDRHFYLDDKGNHKSFFDLSTHGKTVAIPAIPRLFEHLQKNYSNLTLSELINPAIEQAEKGHKANWATEKYSKHQIERINKFKETHRVYTNNEGDYFHKDDWITFPDIAKTFRIIRDQGFEAFYTSEIADKLVDIVHENGGTITKKDLLEYQIQIKEPVTSNYRGYDIYGMGPSSSGGITVIQILKLLEQFDISAMGPRSTDYLHHLIESMHIAYSDRASFLADESFYDIPVEALIDETYLKERSKLIHTNHANFEIGPGSAIPSVESHTDIDEKHTETTHFSVTDKDGNIASFTTSIGMIYGSGMTIPGYGILLNTTIDGFDVVEGGINEIEANKRSLSNMSPTIVTKEGHPVLEVGAPGAISIIASVVQTLVNVIDFDMTIQQAIEEPRIYTSNPSRIEWERQFKQSTILKLIAKGHAFELTPEDYIGDVHGLQFDLEKGLVRGGTDDTREGVVIGKNDKYVSSQETPIERLEVSPFQVYLNKVELPLFKSQTKIIDNEFFLLTEITQYIFNIEVNNKYSKIIEGQEFVNIAALAKSLEYKVIKNEKNIFLYKDFEQRIDENEAEYYRYDKESITR
;
A
#
# COMPACT_ATOMS: atom_id res chain seq x y z
N MET A 1 6.44 17.45 -19.18
CA MET A 1 6.73 16.81 -20.48
C MET A 1 7.40 15.47 -20.24
N ILE A 2 6.64 14.47 -19.77
CA ILE A 2 6.76 13.06 -20.19
C ILE A 2 5.32 12.54 -20.12
N ASP A 3 4.45 13.03 -21.00
CA ASP A 3 3.02 12.61 -21.03
C ASP A 3 2.88 11.14 -21.49
N GLU A 4 3.94 10.55 -22.06
CA GLU A 4 3.92 9.25 -22.75
C GLU A 4 4.71 8.11 -22.05
N GLY A 5 5.39 8.37 -20.93
CA GLY A 5 6.28 7.40 -20.24
C GLY A 5 7.58 7.06 -21.00
N VAL A 6 8.41 6.18 -20.44
CA VAL A 6 9.60 5.61 -21.13
C VAL A 6 9.19 4.38 -21.92
N THR A 7 9.61 4.27 -23.19
CA THR A 7 9.33 3.12 -24.04
C THR A 7 10.53 2.22 -24.30
N SER A 8 10.33 0.90 -24.44
CA SER A 8 11.38 -0.06 -24.83
C SER A 8 10.83 -1.25 -25.62
N ASP A 9 11.65 -1.82 -26.51
CA ASP A 9 11.45 -3.08 -27.25
C ASP A 9 12.42 -4.20 -26.79
N GLU A 10 13.37 -3.90 -25.90
CA GLU A 10 14.41 -4.82 -25.40
C GLU A 10 14.34 -5.03 -23.87
N GLY A 11 13.12 -4.96 -23.33
CA GLY A 11 12.82 -5.06 -21.90
C GLY A 11 12.80 -3.71 -21.19
N LEU A 12 12.00 -3.60 -20.14
CA LEU A 12 11.74 -2.38 -19.38
C LEU A 12 11.59 -2.69 -17.89
N ILE A 13 12.06 -1.78 -17.04
CA ILE A 13 12.01 -1.89 -15.59
C ILE A 13 11.35 -0.63 -15.02
N SER A 14 10.45 -0.80 -14.06
CA SER A 14 9.96 0.26 -13.17
C SER A 14 10.17 -0.12 -11.70
N ILE A 15 10.80 0.75 -10.92
CA ILE A 15 11.26 0.46 -9.55
C ILE A 15 11.49 1.75 -8.75
N SER A 16 11.43 1.69 -7.41
CA SER A 16 11.53 2.84 -6.51
C SER A 16 12.93 3.47 -6.35
N HIS A 17 13.99 2.89 -6.93
CA HIS A 17 15.36 3.35 -6.70
C HIS A 17 16.27 3.28 -7.95
N PRO A 18 16.99 4.37 -8.32
CA PRO A 18 17.79 4.41 -9.56
C PRO A 18 18.92 3.38 -9.62
N LEU A 19 19.64 3.18 -8.51
CA LEU A 19 20.74 2.23 -8.46
C LEU A 19 20.30 0.77 -8.59
N ALA A 20 19.09 0.43 -8.10
CA ALA A 20 18.52 -0.90 -8.29
C ALA A 20 18.06 -1.08 -9.75
N ALA A 21 17.45 -0.05 -10.34
CA ALA A 21 17.09 -0.02 -11.75
C ALA A 21 18.32 -0.26 -12.66
N ASP A 22 19.44 0.40 -12.37
CA ASP A 22 20.70 0.23 -13.11
C ASP A 22 21.25 -1.20 -13.00
N VAL A 23 21.13 -1.84 -11.83
CA VAL A 23 21.50 -3.26 -11.66
C VAL A 23 20.61 -4.16 -12.51
N GLY A 24 19.29 -3.97 -12.46
CA GLY A 24 18.37 -4.76 -13.29
C GLY A 24 18.65 -4.62 -14.78
N ARG A 25 18.91 -3.39 -15.25
CA ARG A 25 19.26 -3.12 -16.66
C ARG A 25 20.56 -3.83 -17.06
N GLN A 26 21.60 -3.76 -16.23
CA GLN A 26 22.85 -4.48 -16.46
C GLN A 26 22.66 -5.99 -16.57
N ILE A 27 21.74 -6.57 -15.79
CA ILE A 27 21.43 -8.00 -15.82
C ILE A 27 20.72 -8.38 -17.11
N LEU A 28 19.71 -7.61 -17.53
CA LEU A 28 19.05 -7.83 -18.82
C LEU A 28 20.05 -7.70 -19.99
N ASP A 29 20.96 -6.73 -19.94
CA ASP A 29 21.97 -6.51 -20.98
C ASP A 29 23.01 -7.64 -21.06
N LYS A 30 23.24 -8.37 -19.96
CA LYS A 30 24.06 -9.60 -19.91
C LYS A 30 23.34 -10.84 -20.44
N GLY A 31 22.09 -10.71 -20.89
CA GLY A 31 21.27 -11.83 -21.37
C GLY A 31 20.44 -12.51 -20.28
N GLY A 32 20.33 -11.89 -19.10
CA GLY A 32 19.39 -12.32 -18.07
C GLY A 32 17.94 -12.09 -18.50
N ASN A 33 17.03 -12.85 -17.91
CA ASN A 33 15.58 -12.69 -18.11
C ASN A 33 14.94 -11.85 -16.98
N ALA A 34 13.61 -11.71 -17.01
CA ALA A 34 12.88 -10.95 -16.00
C ALA A 34 13.12 -11.46 -14.55
N ILE A 35 13.27 -12.77 -14.36
CA ILE A 35 13.54 -13.37 -13.05
C ILE A 35 14.97 -13.09 -12.58
N ASP A 36 15.95 -13.16 -13.48
CA ASP A 36 17.33 -12.76 -13.17
C ASP A 36 17.39 -11.31 -12.67
N ALA A 37 16.69 -10.41 -13.37
CA ALA A 37 16.60 -9.01 -12.95
C ALA A 37 15.92 -8.87 -11.59
N VAL A 38 14.82 -9.59 -11.31
CA VAL A 38 14.14 -9.55 -9.99
C VAL A 38 15.09 -9.89 -8.85
N ILE A 39 15.85 -10.98 -8.97
CA ILE A 39 16.77 -11.42 -7.92
C ILE A 39 17.85 -10.36 -7.67
N ALA A 40 18.49 -9.87 -8.74
CA ALA A 40 19.57 -8.90 -8.63
C ALA A 40 19.09 -7.54 -8.11
N MET A 41 17.93 -7.07 -8.55
CA MET A 41 17.34 -5.82 -8.09
C MET A 41 16.92 -5.89 -6.63
N GLN A 42 16.30 -6.97 -6.16
CA GLN A 42 15.97 -7.11 -4.74
C GLN A 42 17.23 -7.10 -3.86
N LEU A 43 18.29 -7.79 -4.29
CA LEU A 43 19.57 -7.78 -3.57
C LEU A 43 20.19 -6.37 -3.56
N SER A 44 20.00 -5.60 -4.64
CA SER A 44 20.39 -4.19 -4.68
C SER A 44 19.54 -3.32 -3.74
N LEU A 45 18.21 -3.48 -3.73
CA LEU A 45 17.29 -2.78 -2.81
C LEU A 45 17.61 -3.06 -1.35
N ASN A 46 18.05 -4.28 -1.02
CA ASN A 46 18.58 -4.62 0.31
C ASN A 46 19.75 -3.72 0.76
N VAL A 47 20.42 -3.04 -0.16
CA VAL A 47 21.56 -2.15 0.11
C VAL A 47 21.13 -0.69 0.00
N VAL A 48 20.43 -0.32 -1.07
CA VAL A 48 20.15 1.09 -1.40
C VAL A 48 18.82 1.60 -0.81
N GLU A 49 17.91 0.67 -0.51
CA GLU A 49 16.62 0.95 0.10
C GLU A 49 16.27 -0.08 1.20
N PRO A 50 17.15 -0.30 2.20
CA PRO A 50 17.04 -1.41 3.16
C PRO A 50 15.83 -1.29 4.09
N PHE A 51 15.19 -0.12 4.14
CA PHE A 51 14.16 0.22 5.11
C PHE A 51 12.76 -0.27 4.72
N THR A 52 12.51 -0.69 3.47
CA THR A 52 11.17 -1.17 3.03
C THR A 52 11.10 -2.68 2.78
N SER A 53 12.19 -3.28 2.31
CA SER A 53 12.22 -4.68 1.89
C SER A 53 13.60 -5.30 2.04
N GLY A 54 13.65 -6.63 2.08
CA GLY A 54 14.92 -7.33 1.98
C GLY A 54 14.83 -8.83 2.19
N ILE A 55 15.99 -9.51 2.11
CA ILE A 55 16.09 -10.96 2.37
C ILE A 55 15.68 -11.39 3.79
N GLY A 56 15.48 -10.44 4.71
CA GLY A 56 14.93 -10.67 6.05
C GLY A 56 13.39 -10.62 6.12
N GLY A 57 12.69 -10.45 5.00
CA GLY A 57 11.23 -10.43 4.92
C GLY A 57 10.66 -11.41 3.90
N GLY A 58 9.58 -11.02 3.22
CA GLY A 58 8.78 -11.86 2.35
C GLY A 58 8.06 -11.05 1.27
N GLY A 59 7.35 -11.75 0.39
CA GLY A 59 6.69 -11.11 -0.75
C GLY A 59 5.92 -12.06 -1.64
N TYR A 60 5.36 -11.49 -2.71
CA TYR A 60 4.51 -12.16 -3.69
C TYR A 60 4.98 -11.81 -5.09
N LEU A 61 5.26 -12.82 -5.91
CA LEU A 61 5.66 -12.67 -7.31
C LEU A 61 4.58 -13.24 -8.23
N LEU A 62 4.09 -12.44 -9.17
CA LEU A 62 3.42 -12.95 -10.37
C LEU A 62 4.39 -12.98 -11.53
N TYR A 63 4.43 -14.12 -12.25
CA TYR A 63 5.31 -14.31 -13.41
C TYR A 63 4.48 -14.72 -14.62
N PHE A 64 4.50 -13.89 -15.67
CA PHE A 64 3.96 -14.24 -16.98
C PHE A 64 5.05 -14.86 -17.85
N ASP A 65 4.85 -16.12 -18.22
CA ASP A 65 5.69 -16.82 -19.19
C ASP A 65 5.12 -16.60 -20.60
N ASN A 66 5.83 -15.80 -21.41
CA ASN A 66 5.38 -15.43 -22.75
C ASN A 66 5.34 -16.61 -23.72
N LYS A 67 6.12 -17.66 -23.47
CA LYS A 67 6.15 -18.86 -24.30
C LYS A 67 4.91 -19.72 -24.09
N THR A 68 4.48 -19.87 -22.84
CA THR A 68 3.31 -20.68 -22.49
C THR A 68 2.02 -19.87 -22.37
N LYS A 69 2.11 -18.54 -22.35
CA LYS A 69 1.00 -17.60 -22.12
C LYS A 69 0.29 -17.85 -20.79
N LYS A 70 1.05 -18.21 -19.76
CA LYS A 70 0.53 -18.51 -18.43
C LYS A 70 1.12 -17.58 -17.39
N VAL A 71 0.29 -17.19 -16.43
CA VAL A 71 0.71 -16.51 -15.21
C VAL A 71 0.88 -17.54 -14.09
N LYS A 72 1.97 -17.46 -13.34
CA LYS A 72 2.22 -18.24 -12.12
C LYS A 72 2.34 -17.33 -10.92
N ALA A 73 1.84 -17.78 -9.78
CA ALA A 73 1.92 -17.07 -8.52
C ALA A 73 2.92 -17.77 -7.57
N PHE A 74 3.86 -17.01 -7.02
CA PHE A 74 4.78 -17.47 -5.97
C PHE A 74 4.49 -16.69 -4.69
N ASP A 75 4.02 -17.42 -3.69
CA ASP A 75 3.75 -16.92 -2.34
C ASP A 75 4.96 -17.25 -1.45
N ALA A 76 5.74 -16.21 -1.19
CA ALA A 76 6.85 -16.20 -0.25
C ALA A 76 6.50 -15.30 0.94
N ARG A 77 5.27 -15.39 1.45
CA ARG A 77 4.89 -14.76 2.71
C ARG A 77 5.54 -15.50 3.87
N GLU A 78 6.01 -14.73 4.85
CA GLU A 78 6.62 -15.27 6.07
C GLU A 78 5.61 -16.07 6.89
N THR A 79 6.09 -17.06 7.66
CA THR A 79 5.25 -17.85 8.56
C THR A 79 5.56 -17.56 10.02
N ALA A 80 4.57 -17.71 10.90
CA ALA A 80 4.80 -17.73 12.34
C ALA A 80 5.66 -18.94 12.76
N PRO A 81 6.55 -18.80 13.76
CA PRO A 81 7.32 -19.92 14.29
C PRO A 81 6.45 -20.97 14.96
N GLN A 82 6.97 -22.20 15.08
CA GLN A 82 6.26 -23.32 15.70
C GLN A 82 5.84 -23.04 17.15
N ASN A 83 6.63 -22.25 17.88
CA ASN A 83 6.40 -21.91 19.29
C ASN A 83 5.93 -20.46 19.44
N ILE A 84 5.11 -19.95 18.51
CA ILE A 84 4.57 -18.59 18.60
C ILE A 84 3.64 -18.44 19.83
N ASP A 85 3.78 -17.31 20.52
CA ASP A 85 2.86 -16.92 21.57
C ASP A 85 1.69 -16.14 20.96
N ARG A 86 0.48 -16.69 21.06
CA ARG A 86 -0.75 -16.10 20.51
C ARG A 86 -1.14 -14.81 21.21
N HIS A 87 -0.61 -14.53 22.40
CA HIS A 87 -0.97 -13.36 23.22
C HIS A 87 0.15 -12.32 23.29
N PHE A 88 1.09 -12.35 22.34
CA PHE A 88 2.27 -11.47 22.43
C PHE A 88 1.96 -9.97 22.39
N TYR A 89 0.76 -9.60 21.94
CA TYR A 89 0.27 -8.23 21.94
C TYR A 89 -0.18 -7.73 23.30
N LEU A 90 -0.26 -8.60 24.31
CA LEU A 90 -0.60 -8.24 25.68
C LEU A 90 0.65 -8.02 26.54
N ASP A 91 0.57 -7.08 27.48
CA ASP A 91 1.53 -6.92 28.57
C ASP A 91 1.26 -7.91 29.72
N ASP A 92 2.15 -7.94 30.72
CA ASP A 92 2.03 -8.84 31.88
C ASP A 92 0.76 -8.60 32.74
N LYS A 93 0.05 -7.49 32.49
CA LYS A 93 -1.20 -7.12 33.16
C LYS A 93 -2.43 -7.42 32.29
N GLY A 94 -2.25 -7.91 31.07
CA GLY A 94 -3.32 -8.19 30.12
C GLY A 94 -3.81 -6.98 29.31
N ASN A 95 -3.09 -5.86 29.30
CA ASN A 95 -3.40 -4.71 28.44
C ASN A 95 -2.67 -4.83 27.10
N HIS A 96 -3.22 -4.24 26.04
CA HIS A 96 -2.52 -4.11 24.76
C HIS A 96 -1.22 -3.31 24.93
N LYS A 97 -0.13 -3.83 24.35
CA LYS A 97 1.14 -3.10 24.24
C LYS A 97 0.95 -1.85 23.38
N SER A 98 1.83 -0.86 23.57
CA SER A 98 1.96 0.21 22.59
C SER A 98 2.33 -0.37 21.23
N PHE A 99 1.89 0.25 20.15
CA PHE A 99 2.23 -0.20 18.79
C PHE A 99 3.75 -0.25 18.57
N PHE A 100 4.49 0.73 19.10
CA PHE A 100 5.94 0.75 19.01
C PHE A 100 6.56 -0.46 19.74
N ASP A 101 6.11 -0.79 20.95
CA ASP A 101 6.62 -1.94 21.70
C ASP A 101 6.23 -3.27 21.05
N LEU A 102 5.02 -3.36 20.50
CA LEU A 102 4.55 -4.53 19.77
C LEU A 102 5.42 -4.81 18.53
N SER A 103 5.49 -3.82 17.64
CA SER A 103 6.16 -3.90 16.33
C SER A 103 7.69 -3.96 16.41
N THR A 104 8.26 -3.92 17.61
CA THR A 104 9.70 -4.09 17.85
C THR A 104 10.01 -5.23 18.82
N HIS A 105 9.03 -6.07 19.16
CA HIS A 105 9.25 -7.25 20.00
C HIS A 105 9.75 -8.41 19.14
N GLY A 106 10.62 -9.30 19.66
CA GLY A 106 11.13 -10.45 18.89
C GLY A 106 10.07 -11.45 18.44
N LYS A 107 8.87 -11.39 19.02
CA LYS A 107 7.72 -12.24 18.67
C LYS A 107 7.01 -11.76 17.40
N THR A 108 7.28 -10.52 16.99
CA THR A 108 6.74 -9.96 15.74
C THR A 108 7.49 -10.46 14.50
N VAL A 109 8.68 -11.03 14.70
CA VAL A 109 9.51 -11.55 13.61
C VAL A 109 8.96 -12.89 13.15
N ALA A 110 8.60 -12.98 11.88
CA ALA A 110 8.24 -14.21 11.18
C ALA A 110 9.46 -14.79 10.45
N ILE A 111 9.37 -16.05 10.00
CA ILE A 111 10.48 -16.70 9.29
C ILE A 111 10.72 -16.00 7.95
N PRO A 112 11.92 -15.44 7.69
CA PRO A 112 12.21 -14.79 6.41
C PRO A 112 12.09 -15.74 5.23
N ALA A 113 11.46 -15.27 4.17
CA ALA A 113 10.97 -16.10 3.08
C ALA A 113 11.71 -15.89 1.75
N ILE A 114 12.20 -14.66 1.50
CA ILE A 114 12.84 -14.29 0.24
C ILE A 114 14.00 -15.22 -0.17
N PRO A 115 14.91 -15.67 0.74
CA PRO A 115 15.98 -16.57 0.33
C PRO A 115 15.48 -17.91 -0.25
N ARG A 116 14.39 -18.50 0.28
CA ARG A 116 13.78 -19.71 -0.32
C ARG A 116 13.14 -19.42 -1.67
N LEU A 117 12.50 -18.26 -1.84
CA LEU A 117 11.98 -17.83 -3.15
C LEU A 117 13.11 -17.75 -4.17
N PHE A 118 14.20 -17.07 -3.83
CA PHE A 118 15.30 -16.85 -4.75
C PHE A 118 16.10 -18.11 -5.04
N GLU A 119 16.22 -19.03 -4.07
CA GLU A 119 16.74 -20.37 -4.33
C GLU A 119 15.91 -21.09 -5.39
N HIS A 120 14.58 -21.08 -5.25
CA HIS A 120 13.69 -21.73 -6.21
C HIS A 120 13.77 -21.07 -7.59
N LEU A 121 13.74 -19.74 -7.66
CA LEU A 121 13.80 -18.99 -8.91
C LEU A 121 15.14 -19.16 -9.61
N GLN A 122 16.26 -19.03 -8.88
CA GLN A 122 17.61 -19.20 -9.43
C GLN A 122 17.80 -20.60 -10.03
N LYS A 123 17.24 -21.63 -9.40
CA LYS A 123 17.38 -23.02 -9.86
C LYS A 123 16.52 -23.34 -11.09
N ASN A 124 15.32 -22.75 -11.18
CA ASN A 124 14.30 -23.21 -12.14
C ASN A 124 13.97 -22.20 -13.24
N TYR A 125 14.30 -20.93 -13.06
CA TYR A 125 13.88 -19.84 -13.94
C TYR A 125 15.02 -18.91 -14.37
N SER A 126 16.18 -18.92 -13.71
CA SER A 126 17.29 -18.02 -14.05
C SER A 126 18.13 -18.50 -15.23
N ASN A 127 18.60 -17.55 -16.05
CA ASN A 127 19.59 -17.81 -17.10
C ASN A 127 21.03 -17.57 -16.62
N LEU A 128 21.22 -16.71 -15.60
CA LEU A 128 22.54 -16.32 -15.11
C LEU A 128 22.94 -17.08 -13.84
N THR A 129 24.23 -17.10 -13.55
CA THR A 129 24.77 -17.69 -12.32
C THR A 129 24.46 -16.81 -11.11
N LEU A 130 24.36 -17.41 -9.91
CA LEU A 130 24.17 -16.65 -8.67
C LEU A 130 25.22 -15.54 -8.50
N SER A 131 26.48 -15.82 -8.85
CA SER A 131 27.57 -14.83 -8.84
C SER A 131 27.29 -13.61 -9.69
N GLU A 132 26.73 -13.79 -10.89
CA GLU A 132 26.39 -12.67 -11.77
C GLU A 132 25.24 -11.82 -11.20
N LEU A 133 24.28 -12.46 -10.54
CA LEU A 133 23.12 -11.80 -9.94
C LEU A 133 23.47 -11.02 -8.66
N ILE A 134 24.35 -11.55 -7.79
CA ILE A 134 24.60 -10.99 -6.45
C ILE A 134 25.80 -10.03 -6.38
N ASN A 135 26.79 -10.17 -7.27
CA ASN A 135 27.99 -9.32 -7.24
C ASN A 135 27.70 -7.80 -7.35
N PRO A 136 26.72 -7.32 -8.14
CA PRO A 136 26.40 -5.90 -8.18
C PRO A 136 26.00 -5.33 -6.81
N ALA A 137 25.20 -6.09 -6.04
CA ALA A 137 24.79 -5.68 -4.69
C ALA A 137 25.96 -5.73 -3.70
N ILE A 138 26.86 -6.72 -3.81
CA ILE A 138 28.12 -6.76 -3.02
C ILE A 138 28.94 -5.48 -3.28
N GLU A 139 29.10 -5.11 -4.55
CA GLU A 139 29.87 -3.92 -4.94
C GLU A 139 29.23 -2.63 -4.41
N GLN A 140 27.90 -2.49 -4.53
CA GLN A 140 27.16 -1.35 -3.98
C GLN A 140 27.33 -1.25 -2.45
N ALA A 141 27.30 -2.37 -1.74
CA ALA A 141 27.44 -2.41 -0.30
C ALA A 141 28.87 -2.06 0.17
N GLU A 142 29.90 -2.48 -0.57
CA GLU A 142 31.31 -2.20 -0.24
C GLU A 142 31.76 -0.78 -0.63
N LYS A 143 31.42 -0.35 -1.84
CA LYS A 143 31.83 0.98 -2.34
C LYS A 143 30.95 2.09 -1.78
N GLY A 144 29.71 1.77 -1.45
CA GLY A 144 28.72 2.69 -0.96
C GLY A 144 28.03 3.50 -2.04
N HIS A 145 27.07 4.30 -1.60
CA HIS A 145 26.26 5.18 -2.43
C HIS A 145 25.82 6.41 -1.63
N LYS A 146 25.28 7.42 -2.32
CA LYS A 146 24.68 8.58 -1.66
C LYS A 146 23.27 8.30 -1.16
N ALA A 147 22.95 8.73 0.04
CA ALA A 147 21.58 8.83 0.53
C ALA A 147 20.75 9.78 -0.34
N ASN A 148 19.59 9.32 -0.79
CA ASN A 148 18.62 10.20 -1.44
C ASN A 148 17.65 10.78 -0.40
N TRP A 149 16.69 11.56 -0.87
CA TRP A 149 15.71 12.23 0.00
C TRP A 149 14.73 11.25 0.66
N ALA A 150 14.49 10.07 0.05
CA ALA A 150 13.66 9.03 0.66
C ALA A 150 14.42 8.37 1.82
N THR A 151 15.71 8.06 1.65
CA THR A 151 16.57 7.58 2.73
C THR A 151 16.56 8.54 3.92
N GLU A 152 16.68 9.85 3.68
CA GLU A 152 16.60 10.87 4.73
C GLU A 152 15.24 10.89 5.41
N LYS A 153 14.15 10.98 4.64
CA LYS A 153 12.77 10.97 5.16
C LYS A 153 12.53 9.77 6.08
N TYR A 154 12.81 8.56 5.61
CA TYR A 154 12.45 7.33 6.33
C TYR A 154 13.39 7.05 7.51
N SER A 155 14.69 7.34 7.40
CA SER A 155 15.60 7.21 8.54
C SER A 155 15.29 8.22 9.64
N LYS A 156 14.93 9.46 9.28
CA LYS A 156 14.49 10.49 10.23
C LYS A 156 13.20 10.09 10.95
N HIS A 157 12.20 9.63 10.20
CA HIS A 157 10.90 9.23 10.76
C HIS A 157 11.01 7.99 11.66
N GLN A 158 12.00 7.13 11.44
CA GLN A 158 12.19 5.89 12.21
C GLN A 158 13.41 5.93 13.14
N ILE A 159 13.94 7.11 13.47
CA ILE A 159 15.16 7.22 14.30
C ILE A 159 14.98 6.58 15.68
N GLU A 160 13.79 6.62 16.26
CA GLU A 160 13.48 5.93 17.53
C GLU A 160 13.61 4.41 17.39
N ARG A 161 13.05 3.83 16.31
CA ARG A 161 13.16 2.40 15.98
C ARG A 161 14.60 1.99 15.73
N ILE A 162 15.35 2.79 14.98
CA ILE A 162 16.77 2.57 14.68
C ILE A 162 17.59 2.55 15.98
N ASN A 163 17.32 3.49 16.89
CA ASN A 163 18.06 3.63 18.15
C ASN A 163 17.68 2.58 19.21
N LYS A 164 16.56 1.87 19.04
CA LYS A 164 16.13 0.83 19.99
C LYS A 164 17.14 -0.32 20.11
N PHE A 165 17.78 -0.69 19.01
CA PHE A 165 18.72 -1.81 18.97
C PHE A 165 20.13 -1.32 18.63
N LYS A 166 21.11 -1.70 19.46
CA LYS A 166 22.51 -1.28 19.30
C LYS A 166 23.09 -1.60 17.93
N GLU A 167 22.76 -2.77 17.40
CA GLU A 167 23.26 -3.18 16.08
C GLU A 167 22.64 -2.36 14.96
N THR A 168 21.34 -2.12 15.03
CA THR A 168 20.62 -1.32 14.04
C THR A 168 21.09 0.13 14.05
N HIS A 169 21.27 0.72 15.24
CA HIS A 169 21.91 2.02 15.39
C HIS A 169 23.28 2.04 14.72
N ARG A 170 24.14 1.05 14.98
CA ARG A 170 25.49 1.00 14.40
C ARG A 170 25.49 0.90 12.87
N VAL A 171 24.53 0.20 12.29
CA VAL A 171 24.48 -0.06 10.84
C VAL A 171 23.73 1.04 10.08
N TYR A 172 22.69 1.61 10.68
CA TYR A 172 21.72 2.49 10.01
C TYR A 172 21.66 3.91 10.58
N THR A 173 22.77 4.39 11.15
CA THR A 173 22.98 5.82 11.45
C THR A 173 24.21 6.33 10.72
N ASN A 174 24.28 7.65 10.55
CA ASN A 174 25.45 8.31 10.00
C ASN A 174 26.63 8.26 10.99
N ASN A 175 27.78 8.79 10.58
CA ASN A 175 29.00 8.77 11.40
C ASN A 175 28.90 9.56 12.73
N GLU A 176 27.87 10.39 12.88
CA GLU A 176 27.57 11.17 14.09
C GLU A 176 26.59 10.46 15.02
N GLY A 177 26.05 9.30 14.61
CA GLY A 177 25.01 8.56 15.33
C GLY A 177 23.60 9.14 15.14
N ASP A 178 23.40 9.96 14.10
CA ASP A 178 22.11 10.54 13.72
C ASP A 178 21.50 9.82 12.50
N TYR A 179 20.26 10.15 12.12
CA TYR A 179 19.67 9.65 10.88
C TYR A 179 20.50 10.06 9.64
N PHE A 180 20.30 9.37 8.52
CA PHE A 180 21.03 9.69 7.29
C PHE A 180 20.50 11.00 6.70
N HIS A 181 21.38 11.94 6.40
CA HIS A 181 21.02 13.14 5.66
C HIS A 181 21.11 12.89 4.16
N LYS A 182 20.32 13.63 3.38
CA LYS A 182 20.47 13.62 1.92
C LYS A 182 21.91 13.97 1.55
N ASP A 183 22.45 13.26 0.56
CA ASP A 183 23.85 13.31 0.10
C ASP A 183 24.91 12.69 1.03
N ASP A 184 24.56 12.15 2.20
CA ASP A 184 25.48 11.34 3.01
C ASP A 184 26.01 10.14 2.21
N TRP A 185 27.29 9.78 2.40
CA TRP A 185 27.86 8.58 1.78
C TRP A 185 27.70 7.37 2.70
N ILE A 186 26.95 6.38 2.27
CA ILE A 186 26.57 5.19 3.06
C ILE A 186 27.31 3.97 2.54
N THR A 187 27.84 3.12 3.44
CA THR A 187 28.41 1.80 3.12
C THR A 187 27.79 0.73 4.03
N PHE A 188 27.67 -0.50 3.52
CA PHE A 188 27.10 -1.64 4.25
C PHE A 188 28.04 -2.87 4.20
N PRO A 189 29.23 -2.81 4.81
CA PRO A 189 30.21 -3.89 4.74
C PRO A 189 29.69 -5.24 5.28
N ASP A 190 28.76 -5.21 6.22
CA ASP A 190 28.14 -6.41 6.79
C ASP A 190 27.15 -7.07 5.82
N ILE A 191 26.38 -6.27 5.07
CA ILE A 191 25.52 -6.79 4.00
C ILE A 191 26.41 -7.40 2.90
N ALA A 192 27.51 -6.75 2.53
CA ALA A 192 28.47 -7.32 1.58
C ALA A 192 29.04 -8.67 2.05
N LYS A 193 29.36 -8.80 3.35
CA LYS A 193 29.78 -10.09 3.96
C LYS A 193 28.69 -11.15 3.83
N THR A 194 27.45 -10.82 4.17
CA THR A 194 26.30 -11.72 4.04
C THR A 194 26.13 -12.20 2.61
N PHE A 195 26.19 -11.28 1.64
CA PHE A 195 26.03 -11.60 0.24
C PHE A 195 27.20 -12.41 -0.34
N ARG A 196 28.43 -12.26 0.16
CA ARG A 196 29.53 -13.18 -0.20
C ARG A 196 29.27 -14.60 0.26
N ILE A 197 28.77 -14.78 1.48
CA ILE A 197 28.42 -16.11 2.01
C ILE A 197 27.35 -16.75 1.12
N ILE A 198 26.28 -16.00 0.81
CA ILE A 198 25.20 -16.48 -0.06
C ILE A 198 25.71 -16.79 -1.47
N ARG A 199 26.56 -15.93 -2.05
CA ARG A 199 27.17 -16.19 -3.37
C ARG A 199 27.93 -17.51 -3.40
N ASP A 200 28.73 -17.76 -2.36
CA ASP A 200 29.66 -18.88 -2.33
C ASP A 200 29.00 -20.20 -1.90
N GLN A 201 27.89 -20.14 -1.15
CA GLN A 201 27.22 -21.30 -0.55
C GLN A 201 25.77 -21.49 -1.00
N GLY A 202 25.20 -20.57 -1.77
CA GLY A 202 23.78 -20.55 -2.15
C GLY A 202 22.90 -19.83 -1.12
N PHE A 203 21.65 -19.56 -1.50
CA PHE A 203 20.66 -18.91 -0.63
C PHE A 203 20.32 -19.73 0.63
N GLU A 204 20.46 -21.06 0.59
CA GLU A 204 20.29 -21.94 1.76
C GLU A 204 21.24 -21.58 2.91
N ALA A 205 22.38 -20.93 2.63
CA ALA A 205 23.31 -20.48 3.66
C ALA A 205 22.67 -19.47 4.63
N PHE A 206 21.63 -18.74 4.22
CA PHE A 206 20.87 -17.87 5.12
C PHE A 206 20.21 -18.66 6.26
N TYR A 207 19.81 -19.91 6.01
CA TYR A 207 19.11 -20.78 6.98
C TYR A 207 20.01 -21.80 7.68
N THR A 208 21.26 -21.99 7.20
CA THR A 208 22.15 -23.07 7.66
C THR A 208 23.49 -22.60 8.21
N SER A 209 23.97 -21.40 7.83
CA SER A 209 25.28 -20.87 8.26
C SER A 209 25.19 -20.11 9.59
N GLU A 210 26.29 -19.47 10.01
CA GLU A 210 26.33 -18.60 11.19
C GLU A 210 25.31 -17.42 11.10
N ILE A 211 24.83 -17.07 9.90
CA ILE A 211 23.73 -16.11 9.71
C ILE A 211 22.48 -16.58 10.48
N ALA A 212 22.11 -17.86 10.34
CA ALA A 212 20.94 -18.44 10.99
C ALA A 212 21.09 -18.44 12.51
N ASP A 213 22.29 -18.72 13.00
CA ASP A 213 22.62 -18.70 14.43
C ASP A 213 22.42 -17.29 15.01
N LYS A 214 22.96 -16.28 14.33
CA LYS A 214 22.81 -14.87 14.77
C LYS A 214 21.40 -14.34 14.64
N LEU A 215 20.63 -14.80 13.67
CA LEU A 215 19.21 -14.48 13.56
C LEU A 215 18.45 -15.03 14.77
N VAL A 216 18.63 -16.30 15.09
CA VAL A 216 17.97 -16.94 16.24
C VAL A 216 18.38 -16.26 17.54
N ASP A 217 19.67 -15.97 17.72
CA ASP A 217 20.19 -15.29 18.92
C ASP A 217 19.49 -13.94 19.14
N ILE A 218 19.48 -13.03 18.14
CA ILE A 218 18.91 -11.69 18.31
C ILE A 218 17.39 -11.72 18.53
N VAL A 219 16.69 -12.64 17.86
CA VAL A 219 15.25 -12.80 18.05
C VAL A 219 14.93 -13.29 19.47
N HIS A 220 15.67 -14.27 19.97
CA HIS A 220 15.50 -14.80 21.34
C HIS A 220 15.88 -13.79 22.42
N GLU A 221 16.97 -13.04 22.23
CA GLU A 221 17.39 -11.96 23.14
C GLU A 221 16.27 -10.91 23.34
N ASN A 222 15.39 -10.76 22.34
CA ASN A 222 14.25 -9.85 22.35
C ASN A 222 12.90 -10.58 22.51
N GLY A 223 12.93 -11.79 23.06
CA GLY A 223 11.75 -12.54 23.50
C GLY A 223 10.97 -13.26 22.40
N GLY A 224 11.48 -13.35 21.18
CA GLY A 224 10.94 -14.18 20.10
C GLY A 224 11.24 -15.66 20.27
N THR A 225 10.73 -16.48 19.34
CA THR A 225 10.75 -17.95 19.47
C THR A 225 11.16 -18.71 18.21
N ILE A 226 11.70 -18.02 17.20
CA ILE A 226 12.21 -18.65 15.98
C ILE A 226 13.38 -19.57 16.32
N THR A 227 13.28 -20.83 15.90
CA THR A 227 14.35 -21.82 16.01
C THR A 227 15.03 -22.07 14.66
N LYS A 228 16.22 -22.68 14.68
CA LYS A 228 16.86 -23.16 13.44
C LYS A 228 15.99 -24.17 12.68
N LYS A 229 15.15 -24.92 13.39
CA LYS A 229 14.23 -25.88 12.75
C LYS A 229 13.18 -25.13 11.93
N ASP A 230 12.58 -24.08 12.49
CA ASP A 230 11.62 -23.22 11.78
C ASP A 230 12.24 -22.63 10.50
N LEU A 231 13.47 -22.13 10.60
CA LEU A 231 14.24 -21.60 9.46
C LEU A 231 14.44 -22.63 8.35
N LEU A 232 14.82 -23.87 8.70
CA LEU A 232 15.10 -24.92 7.72
C LEU A 232 13.83 -25.46 7.05
N GLU A 233 12.74 -25.55 7.80
CA GLU A 233 11.48 -26.15 7.36
C GLU A 233 10.61 -25.20 6.52
N TYR A 234 10.90 -23.89 6.51
CA TYR A 234 10.16 -22.93 5.69
C TYR A 234 10.17 -23.31 4.20
N GLN A 235 9.00 -23.19 3.57
CA GLN A 235 8.77 -23.43 2.15
C GLN A 235 7.91 -22.31 1.56
N ILE A 236 8.22 -21.92 0.32
CA ILE A 236 7.33 -21.08 -0.49
C ILE A 236 6.14 -21.91 -1.00
N GLN A 237 5.07 -21.23 -1.40
CA GLN A 237 3.96 -21.85 -2.10
C GLN A 237 3.94 -21.39 -3.57
N ILE A 238 3.65 -22.31 -4.48
CA ILE A 238 3.51 -22.04 -5.91
C ILE A 238 2.07 -22.35 -6.27
N LYS A 239 1.35 -21.36 -6.79
CA LYS A 239 -0.09 -21.39 -6.97
C LYS A 239 -0.48 -20.94 -8.36
N GLU A 240 -1.69 -21.31 -8.76
CA GLU A 240 -2.36 -20.60 -9.85
C GLU A 240 -2.85 -19.24 -9.31
N PRO A 241 -2.78 -18.17 -10.11
CA PRO A 241 -3.28 -16.86 -9.71
C PRO A 241 -4.81 -16.85 -9.61
N VAL A 242 -5.35 -16.00 -8.72
CA VAL A 242 -6.78 -15.69 -8.74
C VAL A 242 -7.06 -14.89 -10.00
N THR A 243 -8.08 -15.30 -10.75
CA THR A 243 -8.34 -14.76 -12.09
C THR A 243 -9.80 -14.38 -12.26
N SER A 244 -10.07 -13.23 -12.88
CA SER A 244 -11.42 -12.84 -13.30
C SER A 244 -11.37 -11.95 -14.54
N ASN A 245 -12.50 -11.82 -15.24
CA ASN A 245 -12.63 -10.95 -16.40
C ASN A 245 -13.30 -9.63 -16.01
N TYR A 246 -12.69 -8.51 -16.40
CA TYR A 246 -13.22 -7.15 -16.25
C TYR A 246 -13.22 -6.47 -17.61
N ARG A 247 -14.41 -6.21 -18.18
CA ARG A 247 -14.60 -5.52 -19.47
C ARG A 247 -13.78 -6.10 -20.63
N GLY A 248 -13.63 -7.43 -20.67
CA GLY A 248 -12.87 -8.14 -21.70
C GLY A 248 -11.36 -8.25 -21.44
N TYR A 249 -10.89 -7.82 -20.27
CA TYR A 249 -9.52 -8.01 -19.79
C TYR A 249 -9.47 -9.09 -18.72
N ASP A 250 -8.53 -10.01 -18.82
CA ASP A 250 -8.27 -11.02 -17.79
C ASP A 250 -7.30 -10.45 -16.75
N ILE A 251 -7.79 -10.33 -15.51
CA ILE A 251 -7.06 -9.81 -14.37
C ILE A 251 -6.51 -10.98 -13.57
N TYR A 252 -5.20 -11.03 -13.39
CA TYR A 252 -4.49 -12.02 -12.58
C TYR A 252 -3.92 -11.38 -11.32
N GLY A 253 -4.33 -11.88 -10.16
CA GLY A 253 -3.87 -11.43 -8.85
C GLY A 253 -3.31 -12.57 -8.00
N MET A 254 -2.61 -12.20 -6.93
CA MET A 254 -2.17 -13.14 -5.91
C MET A 254 -3.37 -13.62 -5.07
N GLY A 255 -3.46 -14.94 -4.86
CA GLY A 255 -4.45 -15.54 -3.97
C GLY A 255 -4.08 -15.47 -2.48
N PRO A 256 -4.91 -16.03 -1.59
CA PRO A 256 -4.59 -16.16 -0.17
C PRO A 256 -3.22 -16.83 0.01
N SER A 257 -2.34 -16.42 0.92
CA SER A 257 -2.52 -15.50 2.06
C SER A 257 -2.52 -14.01 1.72
N SER A 258 -2.48 -13.61 0.45
CA SER A 258 -2.81 -12.24 0.08
C SER A 258 -4.31 -12.04 -0.04
N SER A 259 -4.82 -10.95 0.51
CA SER A 259 -6.16 -10.43 0.23
C SER A 259 -6.24 -9.64 -1.09
N GLY A 260 -5.09 -9.33 -1.67
CA GLY A 260 -4.94 -8.36 -2.74
C GLY A 260 -5.73 -8.70 -4.00
N GLY A 261 -5.42 -9.84 -4.63
CA GLY A 261 -6.02 -10.22 -5.90
C GLY A 261 -7.55 -10.33 -5.84
N ILE A 262 -8.08 -10.95 -4.80
CA ILE A 262 -9.53 -11.10 -4.60
C ILE A 262 -10.18 -9.73 -4.41
N THR A 263 -9.66 -8.88 -3.52
CA THR A 263 -10.28 -7.58 -3.21
C THR A 263 -10.21 -6.63 -4.41
N VAL A 264 -9.09 -6.61 -5.16
CA VAL A 264 -8.97 -5.86 -6.43
C VAL A 264 -10.04 -6.30 -7.42
N ILE A 265 -10.20 -7.61 -7.64
CA ILE A 265 -11.21 -8.17 -8.54
C ILE A 265 -12.62 -7.78 -8.07
N GLN A 266 -12.92 -7.89 -6.78
CA GLN A 266 -14.23 -7.52 -6.25
C GLN A 266 -14.57 -6.05 -6.56
N ILE A 267 -13.65 -5.12 -6.28
CA ILE A 267 -13.90 -3.68 -6.53
C ILE A 267 -14.12 -3.43 -8.02
N LEU A 268 -13.30 -4.02 -8.90
CA LEU A 268 -13.47 -3.87 -10.36
C LEU A 268 -14.83 -4.41 -10.82
N LYS A 269 -15.23 -5.60 -10.40
CA LYS A 269 -16.51 -6.22 -10.80
C LYS A 269 -17.74 -5.49 -10.24
N LEU A 270 -17.63 -4.86 -9.07
CA LEU A 270 -18.66 -3.96 -8.53
C LEU A 270 -18.79 -2.71 -9.41
N LEU A 271 -17.67 -2.10 -9.81
CA LEU A 271 -17.65 -0.96 -10.73
C LEU A 271 -18.12 -1.31 -12.14
N GLU A 272 -17.96 -2.55 -12.58
CA GLU A 272 -18.37 -3.04 -13.91
C GLU A 272 -19.87 -2.84 -14.18
N GLN A 273 -20.68 -2.77 -13.13
CA GLN A 273 -22.13 -2.57 -13.20
C GLN A 273 -22.54 -1.13 -13.59
N PHE A 274 -21.57 -0.21 -13.65
CA PHE A 274 -21.79 1.20 -13.95
C PHE A 274 -20.96 1.66 -15.15
N ASP A 275 -21.39 2.74 -15.80
CA ASP A 275 -20.68 3.38 -16.91
C ASP A 275 -19.61 4.33 -16.38
N ILE A 276 -18.53 3.75 -15.83
CA ILE A 276 -17.41 4.48 -15.23
C ILE A 276 -16.77 5.42 -16.24
N SER A 277 -16.55 4.96 -17.47
CA SER A 277 -15.96 5.76 -18.55
C SER A 277 -16.74 7.05 -18.80
N ALA A 278 -18.08 6.99 -18.83
CA ALA A 278 -18.92 8.18 -19.03
C ALA A 278 -18.93 9.16 -17.84
N MET A 279 -18.63 8.71 -16.62
CA MET A 279 -18.55 9.60 -15.44
C MET A 279 -17.31 10.50 -15.50
N GLY A 280 -16.21 9.98 -16.06
CA GLY A 280 -14.93 10.67 -16.18
C GLY A 280 -14.10 10.72 -14.88
N PRO A 281 -12.78 10.92 -15.01
CA PRO A 281 -11.85 10.93 -13.87
C PRO A 281 -12.12 12.10 -12.93
N ARG A 282 -11.87 11.89 -11.64
CA ARG A 282 -12.12 12.85 -10.52
C ARG A 282 -13.56 13.36 -10.38
N SER A 283 -14.52 12.79 -11.11
CA SER A 283 -15.92 13.20 -10.97
C SER A 283 -16.47 12.75 -9.61
N THR A 284 -17.38 13.54 -9.03
CA THR A 284 -18.08 13.16 -7.79
C THR A 284 -18.80 11.82 -7.95
N ASP A 285 -19.36 11.54 -9.12
CA ASP A 285 -20.10 10.30 -9.36
C ASP A 285 -19.15 9.10 -9.41
N TYR A 286 -18.04 9.16 -10.16
CA TYR A 286 -17.04 8.09 -10.16
C TYR A 286 -16.51 7.79 -8.75
N LEU A 287 -16.03 8.83 -8.06
CA LEU A 287 -15.43 8.66 -6.74
C LEU A 287 -16.43 8.12 -5.71
N HIS A 288 -17.71 8.51 -5.80
CA HIS A 288 -18.74 7.93 -4.94
C HIS A 288 -18.89 6.42 -5.18
N HIS A 289 -18.97 5.95 -6.43
CA HIS A 289 -19.08 4.51 -6.71
C HIS A 289 -17.81 3.75 -6.33
N LEU A 290 -16.64 4.37 -6.49
CA LEU A 290 -15.37 3.81 -6.05
C LEU A 290 -15.33 3.60 -4.53
N ILE A 291 -15.71 4.61 -3.75
CA ILE A 291 -15.77 4.56 -2.28
C ILE A 291 -16.68 3.43 -1.81
N GLU A 292 -17.91 3.37 -2.33
CA GLU A 292 -18.88 2.36 -1.91
C GLU A 292 -18.44 0.95 -2.32
N SER A 293 -17.80 0.81 -3.49
CA SER A 293 -17.25 -0.47 -3.94
C SER A 293 -16.09 -0.93 -3.05
N MET A 294 -15.24 -0.02 -2.59
CA MET A 294 -14.20 -0.31 -1.61
C MET A 294 -14.81 -0.81 -0.31
N HIS A 295 -15.79 -0.10 0.27
CA HIS A 295 -16.44 -0.53 1.53
C HIS A 295 -17.02 -1.94 1.43
N ILE A 296 -17.69 -2.26 0.34
CA ILE A 296 -18.27 -3.60 0.10
C ILE A 296 -17.15 -4.66 0.05
N ALA A 297 -16.11 -4.44 -0.75
CA ALA A 297 -15.03 -5.42 -0.92
C ALA A 297 -14.17 -5.57 0.35
N TYR A 298 -13.87 -4.48 1.05
CA TYR A 298 -13.14 -4.53 2.32
C TYR A 298 -13.94 -5.20 3.44
N SER A 299 -15.29 -5.11 3.43
CA SER A 299 -16.12 -5.85 4.37
C SER A 299 -16.04 -7.38 4.18
N ASP A 300 -15.98 -7.84 2.92
CA ASP A 300 -15.78 -9.26 2.60
C ASP A 300 -14.35 -9.69 2.94
N ARG A 301 -13.35 -8.88 2.58
CA ARG A 301 -11.93 -9.12 2.92
C ARG A 301 -11.75 -9.34 4.41
N ALA A 302 -12.32 -8.44 5.24
CA ALA A 302 -12.18 -8.47 6.68
C ALA A 302 -12.86 -9.68 7.34
N SER A 303 -13.75 -10.37 6.63
CA SER A 303 -14.46 -11.54 7.15
C SER A 303 -13.86 -12.85 6.63
N PHE A 304 -13.64 -12.94 5.33
CA PHE A 304 -13.48 -14.24 4.66
C PHE A 304 -12.04 -14.60 4.28
N LEU A 305 -11.07 -13.69 4.37
CA LEU A 305 -9.72 -13.92 3.83
C LEU A 305 -8.68 -14.19 4.94
N ALA A 306 -7.96 -15.30 4.81
CA ALA A 306 -6.84 -15.71 5.66
C ALA A 306 -5.91 -16.67 4.90
N ASP A 307 -4.96 -17.32 5.58
CA ASP A 307 -4.15 -18.39 4.98
C ASP A 307 -5.02 -19.61 4.61
N GLU A 308 -5.13 -19.89 3.31
CA GLU A 308 -5.87 -21.03 2.76
C GLU A 308 -5.27 -22.40 3.10
N SER A 309 -4.05 -22.43 3.67
CA SER A 309 -3.47 -23.67 4.21
C SER A 309 -4.11 -24.09 5.54
N PHE A 310 -4.84 -23.18 6.19
CA PHE A 310 -5.45 -23.38 7.51
C PHE A 310 -6.98 -23.38 7.45
N TYR A 311 -7.57 -22.56 6.57
CA TYR A 311 -9.03 -22.44 6.41
C TYR A 311 -9.42 -22.59 4.95
N ASP A 312 -10.63 -23.14 4.72
CA ASP A 312 -11.19 -23.23 3.37
C ASP A 312 -11.75 -21.86 2.96
N ILE A 313 -10.95 -21.11 2.19
CA ILE A 313 -11.31 -19.77 1.74
C ILE A 313 -12.21 -19.87 0.50
N PRO A 314 -13.42 -19.27 0.51
CA PRO A 314 -14.39 -19.41 -0.58
C PRO A 314 -14.05 -18.50 -1.79
N VAL A 315 -12.85 -18.63 -2.33
CA VAL A 315 -12.28 -17.75 -3.38
C VAL A 315 -13.24 -17.61 -4.57
N GLU A 316 -13.70 -18.72 -5.14
CA GLU A 316 -14.61 -18.73 -6.30
C GLU A 316 -15.94 -18.03 -6.00
N ALA A 317 -16.47 -18.17 -4.78
CA ALA A 317 -17.72 -17.51 -4.41
C ALA A 317 -17.54 -15.99 -4.22
N LEU A 318 -16.38 -15.56 -3.69
CA LEU A 318 -16.07 -14.15 -3.47
C LEU A 318 -15.91 -13.37 -4.78
N ILE A 319 -15.46 -14.03 -5.85
CA ILE A 319 -15.26 -13.41 -7.18
C ILE A 319 -16.36 -13.75 -8.20
N ASP A 320 -17.40 -14.48 -7.77
CA ASP A 320 -18.51 -14.87 -8.64
C ASP A 320 -19.29 -13.65 -9.15
N GLU A 321 -19.60 -13.66 -10.45
CA GLU A 321 -20.28 -12.55 -11.11
C GLU A 321 -21.70 -12.33 -10.56
N THR A 322 -22.43 -13.40 -10.23
CA THR A 322 -23.79 -13.29 -9.69
C THR A 322 -23.75 -12.71 -8.29
N TYR A 323 -22.82 -13.18 -7.46
CA TYR A 323 -22.60 -12.65 -6.11
C TYR A 323 -22.29 -11.14 -6.16
N LEU A 324 -21.30 -10.72 -6.96
CA LEU A 324 -20.88 -9.32 -7.02
C LEU A 324 -21.93 -8.41 -7.66
N LYS A 325 -22.71 -8.92 -8.61
CA LYS A 325 -23.88 -8.20 -9.13
C LYS A 325 -24.94 -7.97 -8.06
N GLU A 326 -25.21 -8.94 -7.20
CA GLU A 326 -26.15 -8.74 -6.08
C GLU A 326 -25.58 -7.76 -5.04
N ARG A 327 -24.29 -7.85 -4.71
CA ARG A 327 -23.61 -6.92 -3.80
C ARG A 327 -23.61 -5.48 -4.32
N SER A 328 -23.47 -5.27 -5.63
CA SER A 328 -23.50 -3.93 -6.24
C SER A 328 -24.79 -3.13 -5.97
N LYS A 329 -25.90 -3.82 -5.63
CA LYS A 329 -27.17 -3.16 -5.26
C LYS A 329 -27.09 -2.39 -3.95
N LEU A 330 -26.06 -2.63 -3.14
CA LEU A 330 -25.78 -1.87 -1.92
C LEU A 330 -25.24 -0.46 -2.23
N ILE A 331 -24.81 -0.18 -3.46
CA ILE A 331 -24.30 1.12 -3.90
C ILE A 331 -25.50 2.01 -4.27
N HIS A 332 -25.78 3.00 -3.43
CA HIS A 332 -26.86 3.95 -3.69
C HIS A 332 -26.34 5.19 -4.44
N THR A 333 -26.74 5.39 -5.69
CA THR A 333 -26.21 6.46 -6.59
C THR A 333 -26.11 7.88 -5.98
N ASN A 334 -26.99 8.22 -5.04
CA ASN A 334 -27.11 9.59 -4.52
C ASN A 334 -26.69 9.81 -3.07
N HIS A 335 -26.38 8.76 -2.31
CA HIS A 335 -25.97 8.91 -0.92
C HIS A 335 -25.10 7.73 -0.47
N ALA A 336 -24.20 7.97 0.49
CA ALA A 336 -23.34 6.94 1.06
C ALA A 336 -24.16 5.90 1.83
N ASN A 337 -23.81 4.63 1.70
CA ASN A 337 -24.37 3.55 2.48
C ASN A 337 -23.46 3.21 3.67
N PHE A 338 -23.97 3.38 4.88
CA PHE A 338 -23.26 3.06 6.12
C PHE A 338 -23.54 1.65 6.64
N GLU A 339 -24.57 0.98 6.10
CA GLU A 339 -25.01 -0.36 6.51
C GLU A 339 -24.38 -1.42 5.60
N ILE A 340 -23.04 -1.40 5.52
CA ILE A 340 -22.27 -2.35 4.70
C ILE A 340 -21.62 -3.38 5.62
N GLY A 341 -22.13 -4.60 5.56
CA GLY A 341 -21.52 -5.79 6.17
C GLY A 341 -21.08 -6.82 5.12
N PRO A 342 -20.40 -7.90 5.54
CA PRO A 342 -19.98 -8.97 4.63
C PRO A 342 -21.17 -9.69 3.98
N GLY A 343 -20.97 -10.31 2.83
CA GLY A 343 -22.02 -11.04 2.12
C GLY A 343 -22.49 -12.29 2.86
N SER A 344 -23.75 -12.31 3.30
CA SER A 344 -24.33 -13.45 4.05
C SER A 344 -24.60 -14.71 3.21
N ALA A 345 -24.45 -14.64 1.89
CA ALA A 345 -24.67 -15.77 0.97
C ALA A 345 -23.45 -16.72 0.91
N ILE A 346 -22.33 -16.32 1.48
CA ILE A 346 -21.08 -17.09 1.54
C ILE A 346 -20.97 -17.67 2.96
N PRO A 347 -20.47 -18.91 3.14
CA PRO A 347 -20.29 -19.48 4.48
C PRO A 347 -19.52 -18.51 5.39
N SER A 348 -20.09 -18.17 6.54
CA SER A 348 -19.45 -17.31 7.51
C SER A 348 -18.22 -18.01 8.08
N VAL A 349 -17.05 -17.50 7.70
CA VAL A 349 -15.85 -17.60 8.52
C VAL A 349 -15.68 -16.19 9.06
N GLU A 350 -15.74 -16.03 10.38
CA GLU A 350 -15.61 -14.72 11.02
C GLU A 350 -14.13 -14.43 11.23
N SER A 351 -13.69 -13.20 10.92
CA SER A 351 -12.37 -12.67 11.27
C SER A 351 -12.56 -11.37 12.04
N HIS A 352 -11.60 -11.07 12.91
CA HIS A 352 -11.63 -9.94 13.82
C HIS A 352 -10.36 -9.11 13.60
N THR A 353 -10.17 -8.61 12.38
CA THR A 353 -8.99 -7.82 12.04
C THR A 353 -8.98 -6.48 12.75
N ASP A 354 -7.87 -6.17 13.43
CA ASP A 354 -7.52 -4.85 13.94
C ASP A 354 -6.04 -4.60 13.58
N ILE A 355 -5.79 -3.72 12.60
CA ILE A 355 -4.44 -3.43 12.08
C ILE A 355 -4.24 -1.92 12.07
N ASP A 356 -3.14 -1.45 12.67
CA ASP A 356 -2.67 -0.06 12.60
C ASP A 356 -2.05 0.26 11.21
N GLU A 357 -2.54 1.33 10.60
CA GLU A 357 -2.35 1.67 9.18
C GLU A 357 -1.19 2.64 8.91
N LYS A 358 -0.60 3.32 9.92
CA LYS A 358 0.15 4.58 9.68
C LYS A 358 1.68 4.51 9.56
N HIS A 359 2.30 3.33 9.65
CA HIS A 359 3.77 3.23 9.72
C HIS A 359 4.38 2.06 8.92
N THR A 360 3.56 1.37 8.14
CA THR A 360 3.97 0.25 7.30
C THR A 360 4.29 0.73 5.89
N GLU A 361 5.28 0.10 5.26
CA GLU A 361 5.67 0.41 3.88
C GLU A 361 6.13 -0.87 3.20
N THR A 362 6.25 -0.84 1.88
CA THR A 362 6.60 -2.00 1.06
C THR A 362 7.41 -1.50 -0.13
N THR A 363 7.92 -2.39 -0.97
CA THR A 363 8.35 -2.00 -2.31
C THR A 363 7.65 -2.87 -3.35
N HIS A 364 7.43 -2.27 -4.52
CA HIS A 364 6.97 -2.96 -5.70
C HIS A 364 7.93 -2.66 -6.83
N PHE A 365 8.17 -3.64 -7.70
CA PHE A 365 8.83 -3.38 -8.95
C PHE A 365 8.39 -4.34 -10.05
N SER A 366 8.52 -3.81 -11.25
CA SER A 366 7.99 -4.36 -12.48
C SER A 366 9.11 -4.60 -13.47
N VAL A 367 9.15 -5.78 -14.08
CA VAL A 367 10.14 -6.11 -15.11
C VAL A 367 9.49 -6.79 -16.28
N THR A 368 9.86 -6.38 -17.49
CA THR A 368 9.73 -7.23 -18.67
C THR A 368 11.07 -7.38 -19.39
N ASP A 369 11.34 -8.57 -19.91
CA ASP A 369 12.53 -8.86 -20.69
C ASP A 369 12.26 -8.82 -22.20
N LYS A 370 13.32 -8.92 -23.01
CA LYS A 370 13.24 -8.95 -24.48
C LYS A 370 12.44 -10.13 -25.04
N ASP A 371 12.24 -11.19 -24.26
CA ASP A 371 11.50 -12.37 -24.67
C ASP A 371 10.00 -12.24 -24.29
N GLY A 372 9.62 -11.11 -23.70
CA GLY A 372 8.25 -10.75 -23.33
C GLY A 372 7.78 -11.36 -22.02
N ASN A 373 8.66 -11.99 -21.23
CA ASN A 373 8.27 -12.44 -19.89
C ASN A 373 8.07 -11.23 -18.99
N ILE A 374 7.20 -11.36 -18.00
CA ILE A 374 6.88 -10.28 -17.05
C ILE A 374 7.02 -10.81 -15.64
N ALA A 375 7.64 -10.03 -14.77
CA ALA A 375 7.70 -10.28 -13.34
C ALA A 375 7.17 -9.06 -12.59
N SER A 376 6.12 -9.28 -11.81
CA SER A 376 5.47 -8.30 -10.93
C SER A 376 5.75 -8.71 -9.49
N PHE A 377 6.61 -7.99 -8.78
CA PHE A 377 7.06 -8.40 -7.46
C PHE A 377 6.80 -7.35 -6.39
N THR A 378 6.00 -7.72 -5.39
CA THR A 378 5.75 -6.91 -4.20
C THR A 378 6.37 -7.59 -2.99
N THR A 379 7.19 -6.87 -2.23
CA THR A 379 8.04 -7.43 -1.18
C THR A 379 8.27 -6.44 -0.04
N SER A 380 8.36 -6.93 1.18
CA SER A 380 8.33 -6.11 2.38
C SER A 380 9.05 -6.78 3.56
N ILE A 381 9.44 -5.96 4.53
CA ILE A 381 9.78 -6.37 5.90
C ILE A 381 8.68 -5.94 6.91
N GLY A 382 7.50 -5.56 6.43
CA GLY A 382 6.36 -5.05 7.20
C GLY A 382 6.44 -3.55 7.43
N MET A 383 6.89 -3.16 8.61
CA MET A 383 7.14 -1.76 8.98
C MET A 383 8.36 -1.19 8.25
N ILE A 384 8.44 0.14 8.17
CA ILE A 384 9.69 0.80 7.77
C ILE A 384 10.77 0.44 8.82
N TYR A 385 11.92 -0.07 8.38
CA TYR A 385 12.96 -0.74 9.21
C TYR A 385 12.50 -2.04 9.90
N GLY A 386 11.38 -2.63 9.49
CA GLY A 386 10.86 -3.90 10.00
C GLY A 386 10.67 -3.89 11.51
N SER A 387 11.09 -4.97 12.19
CA SER A 387 11.12 -5.04 13.65
C SER A 387 12.10 -4.08 14.32
N GLY A 388 12.94 -3.40 13.53
CA GLY A 388 14.10 -2.67 14.00
C GLY A 388 15.28 -3.56 14.35
N MET A 389 15.16 -4.90 14.34
CA MET A 389 16.27 -5.80 14.64
C MET A 389 17.14 -6.05 13.41
N THR A 390 18.45 -5.93 13.58
CA THR A 390 19.46 -6.25 12.56
C THR A 390 20.26 -7.47 13.00
N ILE A 391 20.49 -8.44 12.12
CA ILE A 391 21.31 -9.63 12.42
C ILE A 391 22.76 -9.18 12.73
N PRO A 392 23.27 -9.39 13.97
CA PRO A 392 24.57 -8.88 14.38
C PRO A 392 25.74 -9.34 13.51
N GLY A 393 26.46 -8.39 12.92
CA GLY A 393 27.62 -8.63 12.04
C GLY A 393 27.27 -9.13 10.64
N TYR A 394 26.00 -9.00 10.24
CA TYR A 394 25.46 -9.43 8.94
C TYR A 394 24.57 -8.36 8.28
N GLY A 395 24.14 -7.33 9.02
CA GLY A 395 23.53 -6.12 8.45
C GLY A 395 22.09 -6.28 7.91
N ILE A 396 21.50 -7.46 7.99
CA ILE A 396 20.15 -7.72 7.47
C ILE A 396 19.10 -7.34 8.52
N LEU A 397 18.16 -6.47 8.14
CA LEU A 397 16.98 -6.13 8.93
C LEU A 397 15.96 -7.28 8.91
N LEU A 398 15.33 -7.53 10.05
CA LEU A 398 14.30 -8.57 10.21
C LEU A 398 12.89 -7.98 10.15
N ASN A 399 11.99 -8.72 9.52
CA ASN A 399 10.60 -8.34 9.36
C ASN A 399 9.81 -8.20 10.68
N THR A 400 8.59 -7.68 10.59
CA THR A 400 7.61 -7.59 11.69
C THR A 400 6.26 -8.23 11.35
N THR A 401 6.20 -9.10 10.35
CA THR A 401 4.94 -9.43 9.65
C THR A 401 3.95 -10.28 10.45
N ILE A 402 4.26 -10.70 11.67
CA ILE A 402 3.27 -11.30 12.58
C ILE A 402 2.22 -10.26 12.98
N ASP A 403 2.51 -8.96 12.88
CA ASP A 403 1.54 -7.86 13.06
C ASP A 403 0.38 -7.87 12.05
N GLY A 404 0.44 -8.68 10.99
CA GLY A 404 -0.67 -8.88 10.06
C GLY A 404 -1.74 -9.88 10.51
N PHE A 405 -1.58 -10.51 11.68
CA PHE A 405 -2.61 -11.37 12.27
C PHE A 405 -3.60 -10.57 13.13
N ASP A 406 -4.80 -11.12 13.30
CA ASP A 406 -5.82 -10.59 14.18
C ASP A 406 -5.33 -10.66 15.64
N VAL A 407 -5.42 -9.56 16.36
CA VAL A 407 -5.14 -9.49 17.81
C VAL A 407 -6.36 -9.89 18.66
N VAL A 408 -7.53 -10.01 18.03
CA VAL A 408 -8.75 -10.49 18.70
C VAL A 408 -8.91 -11.98 18.39
N GLU A 409 -9.05 -12.78 19.46
CA GLU A 409 -9.19 -14.23 19.34
C GLU A 409 -10.46 -14.65 18.61
N GLY A 410 -10.41 -15.79 17.93
CA GLY A 410 -11.59 -16.44 17.32
C GLY A 410 -11.78 -16.15 15.84
N GLY A 411 -10.99 -15.24 15.27
CA GLY A 411 -10.99 -14.94 13.84
C GLY A 411 -10.18 -15.94 13.00
N ILE A 412 -10.53 -16.12 11.72
CA ILE A 412 -9.76 -17.00 10.81
C ILE A 412 -8.34 -16.50 10.48
N ASN A 413 -8.06 -15.21 10.70
CA ASN A 413 -6.71 -14.65 10.59
C ASN A 413 -6.04 -14.51 11.98
N GLU A 414 -6.41 -15.32 12.97
CA GLU A 414 -5.70 -15.38 14.25
C GLU A 414 -4.28 -15.98 14.10
N ILE A 415 -3.43 -15.70 15.10
CA ILE A 415 -2.05 -16.20 15.15
C ILE A 415 -2.03 -17.71 15.37
N GLU A 416 -1.44 -18.45 14.43
CA GLU A 416 -1.23 -19.89 14.55
C GLU A 416 0.17 -20.30 14.09
N ALA A 417 0.70 -21.37 14.67
CA ALA A 417 2.03 -21.89 14.33
C ALA A 417 2.12 -22.28 12.84
N ASN A 418 3.18 -21.84 12.17
CA ASN A 418 3.46 -22.04 10.73
C ASN A 418 2.48 -21.36 9.76
N LYS A 419 1.53 -20.56 10.26
CA LYS A 419 0.57 -19.83 9.43
C LYS A 419 1.19 -18.57 8.85
N ARG A 420 0.73 -18.15 7.67
CA ARG A 420 1.02 -16.85 7.06
C ARG A 420 -0.01 -15.83 7.51
N SER A 421 0.44 -14.64 7.90
CA SER A 421 -0.48 -13.53 8.17
C SER A 421 -1.07 -12.99 6.87
N LEU A 422 -2.32 -12.52 6.94
CA LEU A 422 -2.98 -11.86 5.81
C LEU A 422 -2.15 -10.66 5.33
N SER A 423 -2.08 -10.48 4.01
CA SER A 423 -1.38 -9.36 3.39
C SER A 423 -2.27 -8.59 2.43
N ASN A 424 -1.93 -7.32 2.18
CA ASN A 424 -2.60 -6.44 1.21
C ASN A 424 -1.84 -6.34 -0.12
N MET A 425 -0.66 -6.96 -0.22
CA MET A 425 0.19 -6.91 -1.40
C MET A 425 -0.54 -7.45 -2.64
N SER A 426 -0.67 -6.61 -3.67
CA SER A 426 -1.51 -6.87 -4.84
C SER A 426 -0.74 -6.78 -6.17
N PRO A 427 0.38 -7.53 -6.38
CA PRO A 427 0.98 -7.60 -7.70
C PRO A 427 -0.08 -8.11 -8.69
N THR A 428 -0.26 -7.42 -9.80
CA THR A 428 -1.35 -7.65 -10.74
C THR A 428 -0.86 -7.64 -12.18
N ILE A 429 -1.20 -8.68 -12.93
CA ILE A 429 -0.95 -8.77 -14.38
C ILE A 429 -2.29 -8.78 -15.09
N VAL A 430 -2.41 -8.03 -16.18
CA VAL A 430 -3.61 -7.95 -17.01
C VAL A 430 -3.28 -8.41 -18.42
N THR A 431 -4.12 -9.29 -18.95
CA THR A 431 -4.01 -9.73 -20.34
C THR A 431 -5.31 -9.48 -21.11
N LYS A 432 -5.22 -9.45 -22.43
CA LYS A 432 -6.35 -9.46 -23.35
C LYS A 432 -6.05 -10.47 -24.44
N GLU A 433 -6.95 -11.44 -24.62
CA GLU A 433 -6.78 -12.52 -25.58
C GLU A 433 -5.44 -13.28 -25.39
N GLY A 434 -5.00 -13.45 -24.15
CA GLY A 434 -3.76 -14.14 -23.79
C GLY A 434 -2.47 -13.32 -24.01
N HIS A 435 -2.59 -12.04 -24.38
CA HIS A 435 -1.44 -11.13 -24.51
C HIS A 435 -1.42 -10.10 -23.38
N PRO A 436 -0.25 -9.80 -22.79
CA PRO A 436 -0.16 -8.81 -21.72
C PRO A 436 -0.50 -7.42 -22.25
N VAL A 437 -1.24 -6.64 -21.46
CA VAL A 437 -1.60 -5.25 -21.77
C VAL A 437 -1.19 -4.30 -20.65
N LEU A 438 -1.15 -4.77 -19.40
CA LEU A 438 -0.82 -3.97 -18.24
C LEU A 438 -0.26 -4.87 -17.14
N GLU A 439 0.69 -4.36 -16.39
CA GLU A 439 1.15 -4.91 -15.13
C GLU A 439 1.30 -3.75 -14.15
N VAL A 440 0.89 -3.97 -12.92
CA VAL A 440 0.86 -2.93 -11.89
C VAL A 440 0.97 -3.55 -10.50
N GLY A 441 1.62 -2.82 -9.61
CA GLY A 441 1.57 -3.05 -8.19
C GLY A 441 1.99 -1.81 -7.41
N ALA A 442 1.79 -1.86 -6.11
CA ALA A 442 2.08 -0.76 -5.21
C ALA A 442 2.51 -1.30 -3.83
N PRO A 443 3.25 -0.49 -3.05
CA PRO A 443 3.32 -0.53 -1.60
C PRO A 443 2.31 0.45 -0.98
N GLY A 444 2.42 0.73 0.32
CA GLY A 444 1.45 1.52 1.07
C GLY A 444 0.46 0.69 1.90
N ALA A 445 0.88 -0.49 2.36
CA ALA A 445 0.11 -1.35 3.27
C ALA A 445 -1.33 -1.61 2.81
N ILE A 446 -2.35 -1.18 3.56
CA ILE A 446 -3.75 -1.45 3.22
C ILE A 446 -4.25 -0.64 2.00
N SER A 447 -3.61 0.49 1.69
CA SER A 447 -3.93 1.29 0.52
C SER A 447 -3.46 0.67 -0.80
N ILE A 448 -2.62 -0.37 -0.78
CA ILE A 448 -2.11 -1.08 -1.98
C ILE A 448 -3.25 -1.46 -2.92
N ILE A 449 -4.32 -2.07 -2.38
CA ILE A 449 -5.47 -2.54 -3.15
C ILE A 449 -6.14 -1.35 -3.85
N ALA A 450 -6.36 -0.25 -3.12
CA ALA A 450 -6.97 0.95 -3.65
C ALA A 450 -6.11 1.62 -4.73
N SER A 451 -4.79 1.69 -4.55
CA SER A 451 -3.87 2.26 -5.54
C SER A 451 -3.82 1.42 -6.82
N VAL A 452 -3.80 0.09 -6.69
CA VAL A 452 -3.87 -0.83 -7.83
C VAL A 452 -5.19 -0.68 -8.58
N VAL A 453 -6.34 -0.73 -7.89
CA VAL A 453 -7.66 -0.58 -8.53
C VAL A 453 -7.78 0.74 -9.28
N GLN A 454 -7.41 1.86 -8.66
CA GLN A 454 -7.51 3.18 -9.31
C GLN A 454 -6.61 3.25 -10.54
N THR A 455 -5.39 2.70 -10.48
CA THR A 455 -4.50 2.64 -11.64
C THR A 455 -5.10 1.79 -12.77
N LEU A 456 -5.68 0.62 -12.44
CA LEU A 456 -6.35 -0.24 -13.42
C LEU A 456 -7.54 0.47 -14.09
N VAL A 457 -8.40 1.13 -13.30
CA VAL A 457 -9.54 1.91 -13.82
C VAL A 457 -9.06 3.07 -14.69
N ASN A 458 -8.03 3.80 -14.26
CA ASN A 458 -7.47 4.92 -15.01
C ASN A 458 -6.97 4.48 -16.39
N VAL A 459 -6.30 3.33 -16.49
CA VAL A 459 -5.85 2.80 -17.78
C VAL A 459 -7.00 2.19 -18.60
N ILE A 460 -7.84 1.36 -17.99
CA ILE A 460 -8.84 0.55 -18.71
C ILE A 460 -10.11 1.34 -19.06
N ASP A 461 -10.64 2.14 -18.12
CA ASP A 461 -11.90 2.86 -18.26
C ASP A 461 -11.71 4.31 -18.76
N PHE A 462 -10.59 4.95 -18.41
CA PHE A 462 -10.29 6.34 -18.76
C PHE A 462 -9.22 6.52 -19.84
N ASP A 463 -8.69 5.41 -20.40
CA ASP A 463 -7.71 5.42 -21.51
C ASP A 463 -6.46 6.27 -21.23
N MET A 464 -6.03 6.29 -19.96
CA MET A 464 -4.81 6.98 -19.55
C MET A 464 -3.56 6.16 -19.91
N THR A 465 -2.45 6.84 -20.19
CA THR A 465 -1.13 6.18 -20.20
C THR A 465 -0.78 5.72 -18.77
N ILE A 466 0.11 4.74 -18.63
CA ILE A 466 0.49 4.25 -17.30
C ILE A 466 1.06 5.35 -16.39
N GLN A 467 1.83 6.30 -16.93
CA GLN A 467 2.35 7.42 -16.13
C GLN A 467 1.22 8.35 -15.68
N GLN A 468 0.28 8.69 -16.58
CA GLN A 468 -0.90 9.51 -16.25
C GLN A 468 -1.78 8.81 -15.19
N ALA A 469 -1.97 7.50 -15.30
CA ALA A 469 -2.76 6.72 -14.36
C ALA A 469 -2.12 6.67 -12.96
N ILE A 470 -0.79 6.68 -12.88
CA ILE A 470 -0.02 6.73 -11.64
C ILE A 470 -0.08 8.13 -11.03
N GLU A 471 0.09 9.20 -11.81
CA GLU A 471 0.06 10.59 -11.33
C GLU A 471 -1.36 11.09 -10.99
N GLU A 472 -2.39 10.33 -11.33
CA GLU A 472 -3.78 10.65 -11.01
C GLU A 472 -4.05 10.45 -9.51
N PRO A 473 -4.59 11.46 -8.81
CA PRO A 473 -4.71 11.42 -7.36
C PRO A 473 -5.67 10.34 -6.89
N ARG A 474 -5.36 9.80 -5.72
CA ARG A 474 -6.00 8.61 -5.17
C ARG A 474 -6.80 8.93 -3.91
N ILE A 475 -7.82 8.12 -3.69
CA ILE A 475 -8.53 8.01 -2.41
C ILE A 475 -8.39 6.59 -1.86
N TYR A 476 -8.47 6.45 -0.54
CA TYR A 476 -8.47 5.15 0.13
C TYR A 476 -9.49 5.13 1.26
N THR A 477 -10.19 4.00 1.39
CA THR A 477 -11.09 3.74 2.51
C THR A 477 -11.38 2.25 2.61
N SER A 478 -11.29 1.70 3.83
CA SER A 478 -11.68 0.32 4.14
C SER A 478 -13.05 0.24 4.82
N ASN A 479 -13.56 1.37 5.35
CA ASN A 479 -14.83 1.43 6.05
C ASN A 479 -15.51 2.81 5.93
N PRO A 480 -16.84 2.91 6.08
CA PRO A 480 -17.59 4.16 5.89
C PRO A 480 -17.23 5.33 6.81
N SER A 481 -16.53 5.08 7.92
CA SER A 481 -16.23 6.11 8.92
C SER A 481 -15.03 6.99 8.57
N ARG A 482 -14.20 6.57 7.61
CA ARG A 482 -12.92 7.20 7.32
C ARG A 482 -12.50 7.07 5.86
N ILE A 483 -12.24 8.21 5.21
CA ILE A 483 -11.77 8.29 3.82
C ILE A 483 -10.54 9.19 3.75
N GLU A 484 -9.43 8.60 3.35
CA GLU A 484 -8.19 9.29 3.00
C GLU A 484 -8.24 9.75 1.54
N TRP A 485 -7.58 10.87 1.25
CA TRP A 485 -7.58 11.47 -0.07
C TRP A 485 -6.33 12.30 -0.30
N GLU A 486 -5.84 12.31 -1.54
CA GLU A 486 -4.70 13.13 -1.93
C GLU A 486 -5.11 14.57 -2.30
N ARG A 487 -4.20 15.50 -2.04
CA ARG A 487 -4.43 16.96 -2.11
C ARG A 487 -4.82 17.52 -3.48
N GLN A 488 -4.58 16.80 -4.57
CA GLN A 488 -4.81 17.25 -5.95
C GLN A 488 -6.31 17.20 -6.34
N PHE A 489 -7.18 16.65 -5.49
CA PHE A 489 -8.63 16.76 -5.69
C PHE A 489 -9.14 18.19 -5.51
N LYS A 490 -10.09 18.59 -6.35
CA LYS A 490 -10.80 19.86 -6.16
C LYS A 490 -11.60 19.79 -4.87
N GLN A 491 -11.47 20.81 -4.01
CA GLN A 491 -12.26 20.93 -2.79
C GLN A 491 -13.78 20.80 -3.06
N SER A 492 -14.27 21.33 -4.19
CA SER A 492 -15.68 21.17 -4.59
C SER A 492 -16.11 19.71 -4.76
N THR A 493 -15.23 18.83 -5.23
CA THR A 493 -15.49 17.39 -5.34
C THR A 493 -15.61 16.77 -3.95
N ILE A 494 -14.66 17.06 -3.07
CA ILE A 494 -14.65 16.57 -1.68
C ILE A 494 -15.91 17.03 -0.93
N LEU A 495 -16.27 18.31 -1.01
CA LEU A 495 -17.46 18.85 -0.35
C LEU A 495 -18.76 18.21 -0.86
N LYS A 496 -18.85 17.91 -2.17
CA LYS A 496 -20.00 17.21 -2.74
C LYS A 496 -20.06 15.74 -2.30
N LEU A 497 -18.92 15.09 -2.10
CA LEU A 497 -18.87 13.73 -1.56
C LEU A 497 -19.28 13.72 -0.07
N ILE A 498 -18.81 14.67 0.73
CA ILE A 498 -19.28 14.86 2.11
C ILE A 498 -20.79 15.14 2.15
N ALA A 499 -21.31 15.92 1.19
CA ALA A 499 -22.75 16.16 1.07
C ALA A 499 -23.57 14.91 0.70
N LYS A 500 -22.98 13.94 -0.01
CA LYS A 500 -23.56 12.61 -0.23
C LYS A 500 -23.48 11.73 1.03
N GLY A 501 -22.73 12.13 2.05
CA GLY A 501 -22.64 11.45 3.35
C GLY A 501 -21.23 11.01 3.70
N HIS A 502 -20.27 11.02 2.77
CA HIS A 502 -18.94 10.42 2.97
C HIS A 502 -18.09 11.11 4.06
N ALA A 503 -17.39 10.31 4.87
CA ALA A 503 -16.57 10.77 6.00
C ALA A 503 -15.08 10.97 5.60
N PHE A 504 -14.79 12.09 4.95
CA PHE A 504 -13.42 12.45 4.55
C PHE A 504 -12.59 12.95 5.73
N GLU A 505 -11.30 12.56 5.76
CA GLU A 505 -10.29 13.15 6.64
C GLU A 505 -10.16 14.65 6.38
N LEU A 506 -9.94 15.43 7.44
CA LEU A 506 -9.88 16.89 7.37
C LEU A 506 -8.70 17.38 6.52
N THR A 507 -7.56 16.71 6.67
CA THR A 507 -6.33 17.02 5.95
C THR A 507 -6.08 15.94 4.91
N PRO A 508 -5.79 16.31 3.65
CA PRO A 508 -5.36 15.32 2.67
C PRO A 508 -4.04 14.69 3.09
N GLU A 509 -3.82 13.47 2.64
CA GLU A 509 -2.51 12.82 2.72
C GLU A 509 -1.58 13.39 1.63
N ASP A 510 -0.28 13.40 1.91
CA ASP A 510 0.71 13.83 0.91
C ASP A 510 0.76 12.84 -0.26
N TYR A 511 0.54 11.54 0.02
CA TYR A 511 0.50 10.46 -0.96
C TYR A 511 -0.24 9.23 -0.42
N ILE A 512 -0.78 8.42 -1.33
CA ILE A 512 -1.42 7.14 -1.08
C ILE A 512 -0.80 6.08 -2.02
N GLY A 513 0.10 5.28 -1.46
CA GLY A 513 0.88 4.27 -2.19
C GLY A 513 2.08 4.83 -2.98
N ASP A 514 2.74 3.95 -3.73
CA ASP A 514 3.87 4.27 -4.63
C ASP A 514 3.82 3.30 -5.82
N VAL A 515 3.03 3.64 -6.84
CA VAL A 515 2.73 2.69 -7.92
C VAL A 515 3.88 2.59 -8.92
N HIS A 516 4.22 1.36 -9.30
CA HIS A 516 5.06 1.06 -10.46
C HIS A 516 4.30 0.14 -11.41
N GLY A 517 4.48 0.33 -12.72
CA GLY A 517 3.80 -0.52 -13.69
C GLY A 517 4.30 -0.38 -15.13
N LEU A 518 3.84 -1.31 -15.95
CA LEU A 518 4.18 -1.46 -17.37
C LEU A 518 2.91 -1.60 -18.21
N GLN A 519 2.77 -0.81 -19.26
CA GLN A 519 1.68 -0.87 -20.23
C GLN A 519 2.21 -1.31 -21.60
N PHE A 520 1.58 -2.34 -22.18
CA PHE A 520 2.08 -3.02 -23.37
C PHE A 520 1.27 -2.59 -24.61
N ASP A 521 1.95 -2.01 -25.60
CA ASP A 521 1.40 -1.63 -26.91
C ASP A 521 1.82 -2.70 -27.93
N LEU A 522 0.99 -3.74 -28.06
CA LEU A 522 1.28 -4.91 -28.88
C LEU A 522 1.33 -4.59 -30.38
N GLU A 523 0.56 -3.60 -30.84
CA GLU A 523 0.55 -3.18 -32.24
C GLU A 523 1.88 -2.55 -32.64
N LYS A 524 2.48 -1.77 -31.74
CA LYS A 524 3.78 -1.13 -31.96
C LYS A 524 4.95 -1.99 -31.50
N GLY A 525 4.71 -3.04 -30.73
CA GLY A 525 5.75 -3.86 -30.11
C GLY A 525 6.56 -3.09 -29.05
N LEU A 526 5.93 -2.13 -28.37
CA LEU A 526 6.55 -1.27 -27.38
C LEU A 526 5.95 -1.48 -25.99
N VAL A 527 6.76 -1.35 -24.95
CA VAL A 527 6.30 -1.30 -23.57
C VAL A 527 6.53 0.09 -23.03
N ARG A 528 5.51 0.72 -22.45
CA ARG A 528 5.58 1.98 -21.71
C ARG A 528 5.69 1.68 -20.22
N GLY A 529 6.55 2.37 -19.50
CA GLY A 529 6.66 2.23 -18.04
C GLY A 529 6.28 3.52 -17.34
N GLY A 530 5.69 3.37 -16.16
CA GLY A 530 5.37 4.48 -15.28
C GLY A 530 5.84 4.20 -13.84
N THR A 531 6.11 5.28 -13.11
CA THR A 531 6.61 5.23 -11.73
C THR A 531 6.06 6.41 -10.93
N ASP A 532 5.80 6.19 -9.65
CA ASP A 532 5.43 7.24 -8.70
C ASP A 532 6.63 8.11 -8.29
N ASP A 533 6.33 9.24 -7.64
CA ASP A 533 7.30 10.23 -7.17
C ASP A 533 7.34 10.37 -5.64
N THR A 534 6.66 9.47 -4.92
CA THR A 534 6.69 9.35 -3.45
C THR A 534 8.01 8.82 -2.90
N ARG A 535 8.79 8.17 -3.78
CA ARG A 535 10.24 7.88 -3.67
C ARG A 535 10.95 8.32 -4.97
N GLU A 536 12.24 8.05 -5.08
CA GLU A 536 13.02 8.34 -6.29
C GLU A 536 12.78 7.28 -7.38
N GLY A 537 11.51 7.07 -7.72
CA GLY A 537 11.03 6.13 -8.72
C GLY A 537 11.70 6.29 -10.09
N VAL A 538 11.96 5.16 -10.74
CA VAL A 538 12.74 5.09 -11.99
C VAL A 538 12.08 4.15 -12.97
N VAL A 539 12.00 4.59 -14.22
CA VAL A 539 11.73 3.73 -15.37
C VAL A 539 12.97 3.68 -16.25
N ILE A 540 13.49 2.48 -16.54
CA ILE A 540 14.70 2.30 -17.35
C ILE A 540 14.50 1.25 -18.44
N GLY A 541 14.73 1.68 -19.68
CA GLY A 541 14.90 0.83 -20.86
C GLY A 541 16.35 0.82 -21.33
N LYS A 542 16.61 0.22 -22.49
CA LYS A 542 17.97 0.13 -23.04
C LYS A 542 18.58 1.51 -23.39
N ASN A 543 17.76 2.39 -23.97
CA ASN A 543 18.23 3.68 -24.49
C ASN A 543 17.71 4.88 -23.68
N ASP A 544 16.65 4.67 -22.90
CA ASP A 544 15.92 5.74 -22.23
C ASP A 544 15.78 5.45 -20.73
N LYS A 545 15.90 6.50 -19.92
CA LYS A 545 15.77 6.45 -18.46
C LYS A 545 15.00 7.67 -17.99
N TYR A 546 14.01 7.45 -17.14
CA TYR A 546 13.31 8.48 -16.39
C TYR A 546 13.54 8.25 -14.90
N VAL A 547 13.77 9.33 -14.17
CA VAL A 547 13.88 9.35 -12.70
C VAL A 547 12.92 10.43 -12.22
N SER A 548 12.01 10.08 -11.33
CA SER A 548 11.07 11.02 -10.75
C SER A 548 11.81 12.08 -9.93
N SER A 549 11.30 13.31 -9.96
CA SER A 549 11.79 14.38 -9.11
C SER A 549 11.05 14.38 -7.80
N GLN A 550 11.75 14.68 -6.69
CA GLN A 550 11.10 14.93 -5.40
C GLN A 550 10.00 15.98 -5.55
N GLU A 551 8.77 15.64 -5.15
CA GLU A 551 7.67 16.62 -5.15
C GLU A 551 8.02 17.84 -4.28
N THR A 552 7.58 19.01 -4.73
CA THR A 552 7.69 20.24 -3.92
C THR A 552 6.60 20.21 -2.84
N PRO A 553 6.93 20.41 -1.55
CA PRO A 553 5.91 20.54 -0.51
C PRO A 553 4.94 21.67 -0.83
N ILE A 554 3.63 21.42 -0.78
CA ILE A 554 2.61 22.44 -1.02
C ILE A 554 2.47 23.34 0.21
N GLU A 555 2.26 24.63 -0.02
CA GLU A 555 2.04 25.63 1.04
C GLU A 555 0.75 25.33 1.81
N ARG A 556 0.85 25.18 3.13
CA ARG A 556 -0.31 24.93 4.00
C ARG A 556 -1.20 26.18 4.07
N LEU A 557 -2.42 26.07 3.56
CA LEU A 557 -3.42 27.14 3.66
C LEU A 557 -3.86 27.34 5.12
N GLU A 558 -4.10 28.59 5.50
CA GLU A 558 -4.59 28.90 6.86
C GLU A 558 -6.00 28.31 7.09
N VAL A 559 -6.12 27.54 8.17
CA VAL A 559 -7.37 26.87 8.59
C VAL A 559 -8.42 27.91 9.00
N SER A 560 -9.69 27.59 8.76
CA SER A 560 -10.82 28.44 9.16
C SER A 560 -10.80 28.79 10.67
N PRO A 561 -11.15 30.04 11.06
CA PRO A 561 -11.31 30.45 12.46
C PRO A 561 -12.47 29.78 13.21
N PHE A 562 -13.37 29.09 12.50
CA PHE A 562 -14.44 28.26 13.07
C PHE A 562 -14.68 27.00 12.24
N GLN A 563 -15.15 25.95 12.88
CA GLN A 563 -15.44 24.65 12.26
C GLN A 563 -16.91 24.55 11.83
N VAL A 564 -17.13 23.90 10.69
CA VAL A 564 -18.47 23.54 10.20
C VAL A 564 -18.54 22.03 10.08
N TYR A 565 -19.51 21.42 10.74
CA TYR A 565 -19.77 19.99 10.66
C TYR A 565 -21.05 19.73 9.88
N LEU A 566 -20.97 18.92 8.83
CA LEU A 566 -22.13 18.41 8.10
C LEU A 566 -22.32 16.94 8.50
N ASN A 567 -23.45 16.64 9.15
CA ASN A 567 -23.77 15.31 9.67
C ASN A 567 -22.66 14.66 10.52
N LYS A 568 -21.88 15.44 11.28
CA LYS A 568 -20.69 15.05 12.10
C LYS A 568 -19.34 15.07 11.36
N VAL A 569 -19.32 15.21 10.04
CA VAL A 569 -18.07 15.33 9.27
C VAL A 569 -17.64 16.79 9.21
N GLU A 570 -16.40 17.09 9.61
CA GLU A 570 -15.85 18.44 9.52
C GLU A 570 -15.57 18.81 8.05
N LEU A 571 -15.99 20.00 7.64
CA LEU A 571 -15.70 20.51 6.29
C LEU A 571 -14.26 21.06 6.24
N PRO A 572 -13.42 20.67 5.24
CA PRO A 572 -12.06 21.16 5.10
C PRO A 572 -12.04 22.59 4.55
N LEU A 573 -12.37 23.58 5.40
CA LEU A 573 -12.53 24.98 5.02
C LEU A 573 -11.31 25.84 5.33
N PHE A 574 -10.99 26.75 4.40
CA PHE A 574 -9.91 27.71 4.56
C PHE A 574 -10.40 29.02 5.19
N LYS A 575 -9.51 29.75 5.85
CA LYS A 575 -9.79 31.07 6.45
C LYS A 575 -10.38 32.07 5.46
N SER A 576 -9.98 32.03 4.20
CA SER A 576 -10.52 32.91 3.15
C SER A 576 -12.00 32.65 2.84
N GLN A 577 -12.50 31.45 3.17
CA GLN A 577 -13.84 30.99 2.81
C GLN A 577 -14.86 31.21 3.91
N THR A 578 -14.42 31.68 5.08
CA THR A 578 -15.26 31.81 6.26
C THR A 578 -15.14 33.18 6.90
N LYS A 579 -16.26 33.72 7.39
CA LYS A 579 -16.31 35.01 8.09
C LYS A 579 -17.23 34.91 9.30
N ILE A 580 -16.84 35.55 10.40
CA ILE A 580 -17.72 35.76 11.57
C ILE A 580 -18.10 37.24 11.59
N ILE A 581 -19.40 37.54 11.50
CA ILE A 581 -19.93 38.91 11.53
C ILE A 581 -21.12 38.94 12.46
N ASP A 582 -21.13 39.87 13.42
CA ASP A 582 -22.23 40.03 14.39
C ASP A 582 -22.59 38.72 15.12
N ASN A 583 -21.58 37.89 15.44
CA ASN A 583 -21.73 36.56 16.05
C ASN A 583 -22.51 35.55 15.19
N GLU A 584 -22.59 35.80 13.89
CA GLU A 584 -23.14 34.90 12.88
C GLU A 584 -22.03 34.37 11.97
N PHE A 585 -22.22 33.12 11.53
CA PHE A 585 -21.26 32.37 10.73
C PHE A 585 -21.61 32.47 9.25
N PHE A 586 -20.64 32.90 8.45
CA PHE A 586 -20.79 33.09 7.01
C PHE A 586 -19.80 32.21 6.26
N LEU A 587 -20.28 31.53 5.23
CA LEU A 587 -19.47 30.76 4.29
C LEU A 587 -19.53 31.39 2.91
N LEU A 588 -18.45 31.30 2.15
CA LEU A 588 -18.42 31.74 0.75
C LEU A 588 -19.53 31.02 -0.03
N THR A 589 -20.22 31.74 -0.91
CA THR A 589 -21.44 31.23 -1.58
C THR A 589 -21.19 29.92 -2.32
N GLU A 590 -20.05 29.78 -2.99
CA GLU A 590 -19.67 28.55 -3.70
C GLU A 590 -19.64 27.32 -2.77
N ILE A 591 -19.13 27.47 -1.54
CA ILE A 591 -19.08 26.38 -0.56
C ILE A 591 -20.48 25.93 -0.20
N THR A 592 -21.40 26.88 0.00
CA THR A 592 -22.80 26.55 0.32
C THR A 592 -23.52 25.89 -0.85
N GLN A 593 -23.20 26.25 -2.10
CA GLN A 593 -23.73 25.60 -3.28
C GLN A 593 -23.25 24.14 -3.37
N TYR A 594 -21.97 23.87 -3.04
CA TYR A 594 -21.42 22.51 -3.05
C TYR A 594 -22.04 21.59 -1.99
N ILE A 595 -22.18 22.06 -0.74
CA ILE A 595 -22.65 21.21 0.36
C ILE A 595 -24.17 20.98 0.37
N PHE A 596 -24.95 21.89 -0.22
CA PHE A 596 -26.42 21.75 -0.27
C PHE A 596 -26.94 21.37 -1.65
N ASN A 597 -26.10 21.43 -2.68
CA ASN A 597 -26.48 21.20 -4.08
C ASN A 597 -27.67 22.06 -4.52
N ILE A 598 -27.61 23.37 -4.24
CA ILE A 598 -28.65 24.34 -4.60
C ILE A 598 -28.03 25.61 -5.18
N GLU A 599 -28.82 26.35 -5.95
CA GLU A 599 -28.54 27.77 -6.19
C GLU A 599 -28.96 28.57 -4.96
N VAL A 600 -28.03 29.38 -4.43
CA VAL A 600 -28.31 30.23 -3.28
C VAL A 600 -28.89 31.56 -3.75
N ASN A 601 -30.02 31.96 -3.16
CA ASN A 601 -30.61 33.27 -3.40
C ASN A 601 -30.01 34.33 -2.47
N ASN A 602 -30.07 35.60 -2.89
CA ASN A 602 -29.46 36.73 -2.16
C ASN A 602 -30.11 37.04 -0.80
N LYS A 603 -31.11 36.25 -0.38
CA LYS A 603 -31.87 36.48 0.87
C LYS A 603 -31.01 36.24 2.12
N TYR A 604 -30.04 35.32 2.03
CA TYR A 604 -29.18 34.93 3.14
C TYR A 604 -27.74 35.41 2.97
N SER A 605 -27.45 36.18 1.91
CA SER A 605 -26.09 36.57 1.56
C SER A 605 -25.73 38.01 1.94
N LYS A 606 -24.44 38.26 2.06
CA LYS A 606 -23.81 39.58 2.24
C LYS A 606 -22.54 39.63 1.39
N ILE A 607 -22.26 40.80 0.81
CA ILE A 607 -20.97 41.04 0.13
C ILE A 607 -19.96 41.51 1.17
N ILE A 608 -18.83 40.82 1.27
CA ILE A 608 -17.73 41.10 2.20
C ILE A 608 -16.44 41.06 1.39
N GLU A 609 -15.65 42.13 1.44
CA GLU A 609 -14.36 42.21 0.70
C GLU A 609 -14.48 41.89 -0.81
N GLY A 610 -15.64 42.21 -1.41
CA GLY A 610 -15.91 41.97 -2.83
C GLY A 610 -16.38 40.56 -3.18
N GLN A 611 -16.55 39.66 -2.20
CA GLN A 611 -17.06 38.30 -2.39
C GLN A 611 -18.40 38.12 -1.69
N GLU A 612 -19.26 37.24 -2.21
CA GLU A 612 -20.56 36.94 -1.62
C GLU A 612 -20.47 35.79 -0.62
N PHE A 613 -20.86 36.04 0.62
CA PHE A 613 -20.94 35.02 1.67
C PHE A 613 -22.36 34.85 2.17
N VAL A 614 -22.70 33.64 2.59
CA VAL A 614 -24.04 33.21 2.99
C VAL A 614 -24.06 32.89 4.48
N ASN A 615 -25.07 33.37 5.20
CA ASN A 615 -25.31 32.96 6.58
C ASN A 615 -25.70 31.48 6.60
N ILE A 616 -24.76 30.62 7.00
CA ILE A 616 -24.90 29.17 6.90
C ILE A 616 -25.99 28.65 7.83
N ALA A 617 -26.14 29.23 9.03
CA ALA A 617 -27.17 28.82 9.98
C ALA A 617 -28.59 29.12 9.46
N ALA A 618 -28.79 30.29 8.84
CA ALA A 618 -30.07 30.71 8.31
C ALA A 618 -30.45 29.92 7.05
N LEU A 619 -29.49 29.69 6.15
CA LEU A 619 -29.70 28.86 4.97
C LEU A 619 -30.02 27.41 5.38
N ALA A 620 -29.22 26.80 6.24
CA ALA A 620 -29.41 25.42 6.68
C ALA A 620 -30.79 25.21 7.34
N LYS A 621 -31.24 26.13 8.20
CA LYS A 621 -32.60 26.08 8.78
C LYS A 621 -33.70 26.16 7.73
N SER A 622 -33.50 26.95 6.66
CA SER A 622 -34.47 27.03 5.55
C SER A 622 -34.54 25.76 4.72
N LEU A 623 -33.49 24.93 4.78
CA LEU A 623 -33.38 23.62 4.15
C LEU A 623 -33.70 22.47 5.12
N GLU A 624 -34.33 22.81 6.26
CA GLU A 624 -34.79 21.88 7.29
C GLU A 624 -33.67 21.14 8.05
N TYR A 625 -32.45 21.69 8.05
CA TYR A 625 -31.38 21.18 8.92
C TYR A 625 -31.59 21.63 10.37
N LYS A 626 -31.35 20.72 11.31
CA LYS A 626 -31.11 21.06 12.71
C LYS A 626 -29.73 21.72 12.83
N VAL A 627 -29.71 22.94 13.37
CA VAL A 627 -28.49 23.72 13.55
C VAL A 627 -28.16 23.87 15.03
N ILE A 628 -26.96 23.43 15.42
CA ILE A 628 -26.38 23.66 16.75
C ILE A 628 -25.14 24.52 16.55
N LYS A 629 -24.96 25.60 17.33
CA LYS A 629 -23.77 26.45 17.23
C LYS A 629 -23.22 26.82 18.61
N ASN A 630 -21.90 26.91 18.72
CA ASN A 630 -21.17 27.49 19.83
C ASN A 630 -20.18 28.55 19.31
N GLU A 631 -19.29 29.08 20.15
CA GLU A 631 -18.38 30.18 19.76
C GLU A 631 -17.48 29.88 18.56
N LYS A 632 -17.11 28.61 18.33
CA LYS A 632 -16.19 28.20 17.27
C LYS A 632 -16.71 27.11 16.35
N ASN A 633 -17.90 26.57 16.60
CA ASN A 633 -18.41 25.42 15.85
C ASN A 633 -19.86 25.63 15.43
N ILE A 634 -20.19 25.18 14.23
CA ILE A 634 -21.56 25.04 13.75
C ILE A 634 -21.78 23.62 13.22
N PHE A 635 -22.81 22.96 13.73
CA PHE A 635 -23.19 21.61 13.37
C PHE A 635 -24.52 21.64 12.63
N LEU A 636 -24.53 21.03 11.45
CA LEU A 636 -25.66 20.94 10.54
C LEU A 636 -26.07 19.47 10.43
N TYR A 637 -27.26 19.13 10.93
CA TYR A 637 -27.80 17.77 10.89
C TYR A 637 -29.06 17.75 10.03
N LYS A 638 -29.13 16.80 9.10
CA LYS A 638 -30.36 16.41 8.41
C LYS A 638 -30.66 14.95 8.76
N ASP A 639 -31.86 14.45 8.48
CA ASP A 639 -32.35 13.10 8.84
C ASP A 639 -31.55 11.90 8.26
N PHE A 640 -30.28 12.09 7.92
CA PHE A 640 -29.28 11.04 7.84
C PHE A 640 -28.76 10.75 9.25
N GLU A 641 -29.28 9.70 9.91
CA GLU A 641 -28.64 9.15 11.10
C GLU A 641 -27.29 8.55 10.72
N GLN A 642 -26.22 9.36 10.67
CA GLN A 642 -24.86 8.83 10.77
C GLN A 642 -24.68 8.26 12.20
N ARG A 643 -24.93 6.96 12.34
CA ARG A 643 -24.42 6.19 13.47
C ARG A 643 -22.93 5.93 13.25
N ILE A 644 -22.12 6.94 13.51
CA ILE A 644 -20.74 6.70 13.91
C ILE A 644 -20.86 6.17 15.34
N ASP A 645 -20.66 4.86 15.53
CA ASP A 645 -20.55 4.30 16.88
C ASP A 645 -19.30 4.92 17.53
N GLU A 646 -19.48 5.68 18.61
CA GLU A 646 -18.37 6.35 19.30
C GLU A 646 -17.34 5.34 19.82
N ASN A 647 -17.75 4.08 20.04
CA ASN A 647 -16.86 3.01 20.47
C ASN A 647 -16.03 2.40 19.33
N GLU A 648 -16.55 2.29 18.10
CA GLU A 648 -15.74 1.81 16.96
C GLU A 648 -14.72 2.86 16.53
N ALA A 649 -15.08 4.15 16.62
CA ALA A 649 -14.15 5.24 16.35
C ALA A 649 -12.99 5.31 17.34
N GLU A 650 -13.11 4.80 18.58
CA GLU A 650 -11.97 4.67 19.49
C GLU A 650 -11.00 3.56 19.07
N TYR A 651 -11.49 2.44 18.51
CA TYR A 651 -10.65 1.32 18.03
C TYR A 651 -9.85 1.69 16.78
N TYR A 652 -10.44 2.40 15.82
CA TYR A 652 -9.71 2.89 14.62
C TYR A 652 -8.85 4.15 14.89
N ARG A 653 -8.98 4.76 16.08
CA ARG A 653 -8.18 5.90 16.55
C ARG A 653 -7.08 5.45 17.51
N TYR A 654 -6.26 4.48 17.11
CA TYR A 654 -4.90 4.51 17.63
C TYR A 654 -4.27 5.86 17.20
N ASP A 655 -4.11 6.69 18.20
CA ASP A 655 -4.29 8.12 18.19
C ASP A 655 -3.07 8.83 17.57
N LYS A 656 -3.31 9.59 16.48
CA LYS A 656 -2.31 10.44 15.78
C LYS A 656 -1.69 11.47 16.75
N GLU A 657 -2.33 11.77 17.89
CA GLU A 657 -1.89 12.76 18.88
C GLU A 657 -1.32 12.14 20.18
N SER A 658 -1.63 10.89 20.54
CA SER A 658 -1.04 10.23 21.73
C SER A 658 0.44 9.89 21.56
N ILE A 659 0.93 9.82 20.31
CA ILE A 659 2.32 9.45 19.98
C ILE A 659 3.27 10.66 20.11
N THR A 660 2.77 11.86 20.43
CA THR A 660 3.61 13.06 20.67
C THR A 660 3.46 13.67 22.08
N ARG A 661 3.13 12.87 23.10
CA ARG A 661 3.25 13.29 24.51
C ARG A 661 4.06 12.35 25.38
#